data_AF-A0A7W0ZB36-F1
#
_entry.id   AF-A0A7W0ZB36-F1
#
_cell.length_a   1.000
_cell.length_b   1.000
_cell.length_c   1.000
_cell.angle_alpha   90.00
_cell.angle_beta   90.00
_cell.angle_gamma   90.00
#
_symmetry.space_group_name_H-M   'P 1'
#
loop_
_entity.id
_entity.type
_entity.pdbx_description
1 polymer ?
#
loop_
_entity_poly.entity_id
_entity_poly.type
_entity_poly.pdbx_seq_one_letter_code
_entity_poly.pdbx_strand_id
1 'polypeptide(L)'
;YGKFVVEDWSGVELSGPSAGFASKEPQFLNTTDGDAVAQITRSVDGDTRLCFSAHVSSLKPGLAVIKLAVRADLLRLLPGLDVLAKHQFLVIWMRSNAPVIREVANADFPSISVGDPTGNGIFNLGTTTGANRGLVEIDVTGTVPLGNDFSGIFPGNSVTLPGAWRSLADRFSFDDDPADGGRPGSAVNRWDIHDDQLTTEGHAGNNSCTPRVLTGIDAVDNCVPLTATPNLGSGQSGQFSHIFGYTQPSSSFALNSDATIGPFDPLRPLQTLLPDGKTDAGDAPMPPLRIDVRIGAGGSGGLEKADKDNVYVRNSAVADNTPHNLYAPFYQALIPAALAGDGGQTSGVAGSFTNNFPGFQTDFYDYWDILGSDREDPLRGRRALCRDSAGNLMNSASGNDHVAVYTDEHGEAMVAYNPATGFNFAVDSNGRCDLDLPANRTFTSAITAEALYPDQPVIWDQASKTSNTLTKTTNLAASKVLNCVPKGRFEMFCVETVRDIFGRPQAGAQVQFTRSPQGLIQPDSALQGGFDTRGQTIPAGQTSENRVVVTTGANGQAGVLITETRNICVDVLAENLGTRATVSGGFNPGVRRQIYINPFAGTVVASCGDSSGTGGTTPAAPAPTVTPPAVLPPATTTVVIQAPAAVAPAAAAPAAAIVSLGGNPIPVATPAKVAPKAKAAASVASAQLLTVKGNRYLVLKLKSGLNSAKVRISLLGANGKVQKVVIRKVATNRSVIVPNLKLGKAVKSVRVSVV
;
A
#
# COMPACT_ATOMS: atom_id res chain seq x y z
N TYR A 1 -21.83 42.34 10.83
CA TYR A 1 -22.07 41.47 9.66
C TYR A 1 -20.74 40.93 9.15
N GLY A 2 -20.66 39.67 8.74
CA GLY A 2 -19.45 39.04 8.19
C GLY A 2 -19.68 38.58 6.77
N LYS A 3 -18.72 38.79 5.87
CA LYS A 3 -18.79 38.38 4.47
C LYS A 3 -17.58 37.54 4.07
N PHE A 4 -17.82 36.37 3.50
CA PHE A 4 -16.80 35.55 2.85
C PHE A 4 -16.69 35.89 1.36
N VAL A 5 -15.47 36.01 0.84
CA VAL A 5 -15.17 36.29 -0.58
C VAL A 5 -13.93 35.49 -0.99
N VAL A 6 -13.95 34.90 -2.18
CA VAL A 6 -12.75 34.30 -2.78
C VAL A 6 -11.88 35.43 -3.33
N GLU A 7 -10.63 35.53 -2.89
CA GLU A 7 -9.70 36.56 -3.35
C GLU A 7 -8.87 36.09 -4.53
N ASP A 8 -8.31 34.89 -4.44
CA ASP A 8 -7.47 34.29 -5.49
C ASP A 8 -7.85 32.81 -5.67
N TRP A 9 -7.70 32.29 -6.89
CA TRP A 9 -8.05 30.89 -7.22
C TRP A 9 -7.15 30.24 -8.26
N SER A 10 -6.64 29.05 -7.96
CA SER A 10 -5.73 28.32 -8.83
C SER A 10 -6.39 27.34 -9.83
N GLY A 11 -7.67 27.04 -9.68
CA GLY A 11 -8.34 25.99 -10.47
C GLY A 11 -8.66 26.40 -11.91
N VAL A 12 -8.87 25.41 -12.78
CA VAL A 12 -9.03 25.62 -14.23
C VAL A 12 -10.29 26.46 -14.55
N GLU A 13 -10.17 27.55 -15.30
CA GLU A 13 -11.32 28.36 -15.78
C GLU A 13 -12.32 27.50 -16.59
N LEU A 14 -13.63 27.76 -16.45
CA LEU A 14 -14.63 27.22 -17.36
C LEU A 14 -14.53 27.97 -18.69
N SER A 15 -14.02 27.32 -19.73
CA SER A 15 -14.09 27.86 -21.09
C SER A 15 -15.45 27.51 -21.71
N GLY A 16 -16.35 28.49 -21.81
CA GLY A 16 -17.64 28.32 -22.48
C GLY A 16 -18.50 29.59 -22.48
N PRO A 17 -19.43 29.76 -23.44
CA PRO A 17 -20.28 30.95 -23.58
C PRO A 17 -21.29 31.18 -22.44
N SER A 18 -21.38 30.25 -21.49
CA SER A 18 -22.11 30.41 -20.22
C SER A 18 -21.28 31.14 -19.14
N ALA A 19 -20.01 31.46 -19.40
CA ALA A 19 -19.18 32.31 -18.55
C ALA A 19 -19.59 33.79 -18.72
N GLY A 20 -20.76 34.14 -18.19
CA GLY A 20 -21.00 35.51 -17.74
C GLY A 20 -19.92 35.89 -16.70
N PHE A 21 -19.76 37.18 -16.44
CA PHE A 21 -18.75 37.79 -15.55
C PHE A 21 -18.62 37.19 -14.12
N ALA A 22 -19.35 36.13 -13.77
CA ALA A 22 -19.45 35.48 -12.47
C ALA A 22 -18.82 34.07 -12.36
N SER A 23 -18.16 33.50 -13.38
CA SER A 23 -17.68 32.10 -13.33
C SER A 23 -16.15 31.90 -13.35
N LYS A 24 -15.39 32.81 -12.72
CA LYS A 24 -13.95 32.60 -12.46
C LYS A 24 -13.66 31.80 -11.19
N GLU A 25 -14.68 31.63 -10.34
CA GLU A 25 -14.52 31.16 -8.98
C GLU A 25 -15.13 29.76 -8.80
N PRO A 26 -14.65 29.02 -7.78
CA PRO A 26 -15.27 27.78 -7.37
C PRO A 26 -16.75 28.11 -6.96
N GLN A 27 -17.75 27.33 -7.43
CA GLN A 27 -19.20 27.54 -7.21
C GLN A 27 -19.65 27.37 -5.73
N PHE A 28 -19.26 28.25 -4.81
CA PHE A 28 -19.42 27.97 -3.35
C PHE A 28 -20.12 29.01 -2.50
N LEU A 29 -20.34 30.20 -3.03
CA LEU A 29 -21.11 31.21 -2.32
C LEU A 29 -22.45 31.27 -3.03
N ASN A 30 -23.50 30.73 -2.42
CA ASN A 30 -24.86 30.76 -2.95
C ASN A 30 -25.14 32.19 -3.49
N THR A 31 -25.33 32.34 -4.80
CA THR A 31 -25.24 33.66 -5.48
C THR A 31 -26.41 34.60 -5.16
N THR A 32 -27.41 34.12 -4.43
CA THR A 32 -28.48 34.91 -3.81
C THR A 32 -28.15 35.39 -2.39
N ASP A 33 -27.09 34.87 -1.77
CA ASP A 33 -26.62 35.16 -0.41
C ASP A 33 -25.22 35.78 -0.42
N GLY A 34 -25.00 36.79 -1.27
CA GLY A 34 -23.88 37.74 -1.08
C GLY A 34 -23.89 38.41 0.32
N ASP A 35 -24.99 38.17 1.05
CA ASP A 35 -25.22 38.37 2.48
C ASP A 35 -25.34 37.06 3.29
N ALA A 36 -24.33 36.16 3.28
CA ALA A 36 -24.37 34.97 4.13
C ALA A 36 -24.12 35.33 5.62
N VAL A 37 -25.21 35.50 6.37
CA VAL A 37 -25.22 35.60 7.84
C VAL A 37 -25.18 34.20 8.44
N ALA A 38 -24.07 33.81 9.04
CA ALA A 38 -24.06 32.86 10.14
C ALA A 38 -23.46 33.57 11.35
N GLN A 39 -24.30 34.22 12.15
CA GLN A 39 -23.97 34.71 13.47
C GLN A 39 -24.49 33.67 14.46
N ILE A 40 -23.63 32.76 14.90
CA ILE A 40 -23.95 31.95 16.07
C ILE A 40 -23.47 32.78 17.27
N THR A 41 -24.42 33.34 18.01
CA THR A 41 -24.15 34.00 19.27
C THR A 41 -24.15 32.90 20.33
N ARG A 42 -22.99 32.51 20.85
CA ARG A 42 -22.89 31.51 21.92
C ARG A 42 -22.00 32.00 23.04
N SER A 43 -22.37 31.60 24.26
CA SER A 43 -21.50 31.74 25.41
C SER A 43 -20.43 30.66 25.30
N VAL A 44 -19.20 31.08 25.01
CA VAL A 44 -18.00 30.23 25.15
C VAL A 44 -17.30 30.79 26.39
N ASP A 45 -17.13 29.97 27.41
CA ASP A 45 -16.45 30.35 28.67
C ASP A 45 -17.20 31.40 29.51
N GLY A 46 -18.52 31.51 29.38
CA GLY A 46 -19.32 32.57 30.04
C GLY A 46 -19.39 33.87 29.23
N ASP A 47 -18.58 34.03 28.18
CA ASP A 47 -18.57 35.21 27.31
C ASP A 47 -19.32 34.99 26.00
N THR A 48 -20.14 35.96 25.61
CA THR A 48 -20.89 35.91 24.36
C THR A 48 -19.95 36.23 23.19
N ARG A 49 -19.57 35.21 22.41
CA ARG A 49 -18.76 35.37 21.19
C ARG A 49 -19.64 35.33 19.94
N LEU A 50 -19.25 36.09 18.92
CA LEU A 50 -19.79 35.98 17.57
C LEU A 50 -18.95 34.97 16.78
N CYS A 51 -19.56 33.85 16.39
CA CYS A 51 -18.93 32.86 15.52
C CYS A 51 -19.48 32.96 14.10
N PHE A 52 -18.61 32.77 13.11
CA PHE A 52 -18.93 32.69 11.69
C PHE A 52 -18.52 31.33 11.14
N SER A 53 -19.36 30.72 10.31
CA SER A 53 -19.06 29.48 9.60
C SER A 53 -19.46 29.59 8.14
N ALA A 54 -18.77 28.83 7.28
CA ALA A 54 -19.08 28.70 5.87
C ALA A 54 -18.79 27.27 5.42
N HIS A 55 -19.66 26.69 4.60
CA HIS A 55 -19.41 25.43 3.93
C HIS A 55 -18.87 25.75 2.53
N VAL A 56 -17.69 25.21 2.20
CA VAL A 56 -17.04 25.45 0.92
C VAL A 56 -16.74 24.09 0.30
N SER A 57 -17.19 23.89 -0.93
CA SER A 57 -16.86 22.70 -1.72
C SER A 57 -16.00 23.11 -2.91
N SER A 58 -15.60 22.19 -3.79
CA SER A 58 -15.00 22.58 -5.08
C SER A 58 -15.45 21.68 -6.22
N LEU A 59 -15.81 22.27 -7.37
CA LEU A 59 -16.08 21.53 -8.59
C LEU A 59 -14.80 21.15 -9.33
N LYS A 60 -13.63 21.60 -8.89
CA LYS A 60 -12.32 21.28 -9.50
C LYS A 60 -11.22 21.30 -8.43
N PRO A 61 -10.15 20.52 -8.58
CA PRO A 61 -9.03 20.61 -7.66
C PRO A 61 -8.31 21.96 -7.87
N GLY A 62 -7.71 22.49 -6.81
CA GLY A 62 -7.04 23.78 -6.79
C GLY A 62 -6.85 24.31 -5.37
N LEU A 63 -6.38 25.53 -5.29
CA LEU A 63 -6.05 26.27 -4.08
C LEU A 63 -6.75 27.63 -4.16
N ALA A 64 -7.43 28.01 -3.08
CA ALA A 64 -8.12 29.29 -2.96
C ALA A 64 -7.64 30.06 -1.73
N VAL A 65 -7.61 31.38 -1.84
CA VAL A 65 -7.59 32.27 -0.68
C VAL A 65 -9.01 32.79 -0.46
N ILE A 66 -9.58 32.50 0.70
CA ILE A 66 -10.93 32.94 1.08
C ILE A 66 -10.81 33.97 2.18
N LYS A 67 -11.28 35.19 1.95
CA LYS A 67 -11.30 36.26 2.96
C LYS A 67 -12.64 36.34 3.66
N LEU A 68 -12.61 36.35 4.99
CA LEU A 68 -13.69 36.86 5.84
C LEU A 68 -13.44 38.35 6.14
N ALA A 69 -14.42 39.20 5.89
CA ALA A 69 -14.43 40.59 6.34
C ALA A 69 -15.63 40.86 7.25
N VAL A 70 -15.36 41.29 8.48
CA VAL A 70 -16.38 41.66 9.46
C VAL A 70 -16.52 43.17 9.50
N ARG A 71 -17.76 43.67 9.46
CA ARG A 71 -18.10 45.09 9.48
C ARG A 71 -19.11 45.40 10.57
N ALA A 72 -18.94 46.56 11.21
CA ALA A 72 -19.94 47.15 12.11
C ALA A 72 -21.02 47.79 11.25
N ASP A 73 -22.13 47.08 11.01
CA ASP A 73 -23.29 47.66 10.37
C ASP A 73 -24.36 47.90 11.43
N LEU A 74 -24.27 49.05 12.10
CA LEU A 74 -25.28 49.48 13.05
C LEU A 74 -26.48 50.00 12.23
N LEU A 75 -27.49 49.15 12.04
CA LEU A 75 -28.82 49.48 11.50
C LEU A 75 -29.00 49.59 9.97
N ARG A 76 -28.05 49.20 9.10
CA ARG A 76 -28.18 49.28 7.62
C ARG A 76 -28.52 50.68 7.06
N LEU A 77 -28.51 51.71 7.90
CA LEU A 77 -29.02 53.05 7.60
C LEU A 77 -27.93 54.04 7.18
N LEU A 78 -26.65 53.69 7.35
CA LEU A 78 -25.51 54.51 6.93
C LEU A 78 -24.45 53.62 6.26
N PRO A 79 -24.36 53.61 4.91
CA PRO A 79 -23.32 52.86 4.22
C PRO A 79 -21.97 53.56 4.41
N GLY A 80 -21.06 52.97 5.19
CA GLY A 80 -19.64 53.27 5.05
C GLY A 80 -18.74 53.41 6.28
N LEU A 81 -18.84 52.59 7.33
CA LEU A 81 -17.80 52.59 8.37
C LEU A 81 -17.25 51.21 8.76
N ASP A 82 -15.92 51.22 8.87
CA ASP A 82 -14.89 50.30 9.35
C ASP A 82 -15.08 48.78 9.25
N VAL A 83 -14.11 48.17 8.56
CA VAL A 83 -13.82 46.75 8.67
C VAL A 83 -13.27 46.51 10.08
N LEU A 84 -14.05 45.83 10.92
CA LEU A 84 -13.67 45.49 12.29
C LEU A 84 -12.57 44.42 12.31
N ALA A 85 -12.67 43.43 11.41
CA ALA A 85 -11.72 42.35 11.30
C ALA A 85 -11.65 41.82 9.87
N LYS A 86 -10.47 41.34 9.48
CA LYS A 86 -10.25 40.56 8.27
C LYS A 86 -9.45 39.32 8.63
N HIS A 87 -9.82 38.21 8.01
CA HIS A 87 -9.06 36.98 8.10
C HIS A 87 -9.02 36.32 6.72
N GLN A 88 -7.89 35.68 6.38
CA GLN A 88 -7.72 34.95 5.13
C GLN A 88 -7.49 33.48 5.46
N PHE A 89 -8.30 32.62 4.85
CA PHE A 89 -8.15 31.17 4.90
C PHE A 89 -7.50 30.71 3.61
N LEU A 90 -6.51 29.84 3.72
CA LEU A 90 -5.98 29.09 2.60
C LEU A 90 -6.71 27.74 2.55
N VAL A 91 -7.36 27.43 1.43
CA VAL A 91 -8.11 26.19 1.27
C VAL A 91 -7.62 25.44 0.05
N ILE A 92 -7.39 24.13 0.20
CA ILE A 92 -6.87 23.24 -0.83
C ILE A 92 -7.90 22.16 -1.12
N TRP A 93 -8.22 21.98 -2.40
CA TRP A 93 -8.93 20.81 -2.91
C TRP A 93 -7.97 20.02 -3.79
N MET A 94 -7.75 18.76 -3.45
CA MET A 94 -6.84 17.90 -4.17
C MET A 94 -7.58 16.85 -4.98
N ARG A 95 -6.95 16.44 -6.08
CA ARG A 95 -7.31 15.24 -6.81
C ARG A 95 -6.57 14.06 -6.18
N SER A 96 -7.27 13.06 -5.66
CA SER A 96 -6.57 11.83 -5.24
C SER A 96 -5.93 11.15 -6.44
N ASN A 97 -4.73 10.62 -6.27
CA ASN A 97 -4.07 9.80 -7.27
C ASN A 97 -4.50 8.33 -7.10
N ALA A 98 -4.11 7.48 -8.05
CA ALA A 98 -4.25 6.04 -7.86
C ALA A 98 -3.42 5.62 -6.63
N PRO A 99 -3.97 4.77 -5.74
CA PRO A 99 -3.21 4.26 -4.60
C PRO A 99 -2.00 3.46 -5.09
N VAL A 100 -0.95 3.45 -4.29
CA VAL A 100 0.17 2.53 -4.46
C VAL A 100 0.08 1.49 -3.36
N ILE A 101 0.16 0.21 -3.73
CA ILE A 101 0.08 -0.88 -2.76
C ILE A 101 1.35 -1.73 -2.73
N ARG A 102 1.74 -2.16 -1.53
CA ARG A 102 2.90 -3.03 -1.30
C ARG A 102 2.66 -4.00 -0.14
N GLU A 103 3.48 -5.05 -0.05
CA GLU A 103 3.56 -5.86 1.16
C GLU A 103 4.57 -5.22 2.11
N VAL A 104 4.20 -5.12 3.37
CA VAL A 104 5.07 -4.67 4.45
C VAL A 104 6.08 -5.78 4.78
N ALA A 105 7.35 -5.40 4.97
CA ALA A 105 8.41 -6.27 5.47
C ALA A 105 8.65 -6.02 6.97
N ASN A 106 9.33 -6.95 7.65
CA ASN A 106 9.80 -6.72 9.03
C ASN A 106 10.77 -5.51 9.12
N ALA A 107 11.44 -5.17 8.02
CA ALA A 107 12.36 -4.03 7.99
C ALA A 107 11.63 -2.68 8.02
N ASP A 108 10.37 -2.63 7.60
CA ASP A 108 9.57 -1.40 7.60
C ASP A 108 9.09 -1.10 9.03
N PHE A 109 8.71 -2.14 9.78
CA PHE A 109 8.28 -2.05 11.18
C PHE A 109 9.02 -3.10 12.04
N PRO A 110 10.22 -2.78 12.57
CA PRO A 110 11.08 -3.74 13.27
C PRO A 110 10.48 -4.33 14.56
N SER A 111 9.46 -3.67 15.10
CA SER A 111 8.77 -4.04 16.35
C SER A 111 7.70 -5.11 16.18
N ILE A 112 7.30 -5.41 14.94
CA ILE A 112 6.27 -6.40 14.62
C ILE A 112 6.85 -7.54 13.79
N SER A 113 6.22 -8.71 13.86
CA SER A 113 6.54 -9.83 12.97
C SER A 113 5.39 -10.05 12.00
N VAL A 114 5.64 -9.80 10.72
CA VAL A 114 4.67 -10.05 9.65
C VAL A 114 4.83 -11.46 9.05
N GLY A 115 3.82 -11.87 8.29
CA GLY A 115 3.74 -13.15 7.56
C GLY A 115 4.75 -13.31 6.45
N ASP A 116 5.21 -12.20 5.89
CA ASP A 116 6.29 -12.15 4.92
C ASP A 116 7.36 -11.15 5.41
N PRO A 117 8.34 -11.61 6.19
CA PRO A 117 9.41 -10.77 6.70
C PRO A 117 10.20 -10.00 5.63
N THR A 118 10.15 -10.43 4.37
CA THR A 118 10.91 -9.84 3.26
C THR A 118 10.12 -8.87 2.40
N GLY A 119 8.80 -8.78 2.56
CA GLY A 119 7.93 -7.91 1.78
C GLY A 119 7.82 -8.28 0.29
N ASN A 120 8.16 -9.51 -0.10
CA ASN A 120 8.17 -9.96 -1.50
C ASN A 120 6.84 -10.58 -1.98
N GLY A 121 5.84 -10.62 -1.10
CA GLY A 121 4.54 -11.24 -1.29
C GLY A 121 4.53 -12.77 -1.14
N ILE A 122 5.58 -13.43 -0.65
CA ILE A 122 5.68 -14.89 -0.57
C ILE A 122 5.50 -15.40 0.87
N PHE A 123 4.47 -16.20 1.08
CA PHE A 123 4.10 -16.80 2.35
C PHE A 123 4.39 -18.30 2.31
N ASN A 124 5.23 -18.79 3.21
CA ASN A 124 5.50 -20.23 3.34
C ASN A 124 4.81 -20.76 4.60
N LEU A 125 3.78 -21.58 4.40
CA LEU A 125 3.01 -22.17 5.50
C LEU A 125 3.78 -23.36 6.06
N GLY A 126 4.77 -23.11 6.92
CA GLY A 126 5.59 -24.15 7.50
C GLY A 126 6.25 -23.73 8.80
N THR A 127 5.84 -24.36 9.90
CA THR A 127 6.55 -24.53 11.19
C THR A 127 6.19 -23.65 12.41
N THR A 128 5.31 -22.65 12.31
CA THR A 128 4.73 -21.97 13.48
C THR A 128 3.21 -22.14 13.54
N THR A 129 2.66 -22.21 14.75
CA THR A 129 1.22 -22.22 15.01
C THR A 129 0.61 -20.89 14.56
N GLY A 130 0.05 -20.88 13.35
CA GLY A 130 -0.53 -19.70 12.72
C GLY A 130 0.36 -19.20 11.60
N ALA A 131 -0.20 -19.07 10.40
CA ALA A 131 0.44 -18.25 9.39
C ALA A 131 0.36 -16.82 9.89
N ASN A 132 1.50 -16.22 10.22
CA ASN A 132 1.54 -14.79 10.53
C ASN A 132 0.87 -14.05 9.35
N ARG A 133 0.06 -13.05 9.67
CA ARG A 133 -0.67 -12.26 8.66
C ARG A 133 0.31 -11.40 7.89
N GLY A 134 0.13 -11.28 6.59
CA GLY A 134 0.76 -10.20 5.82
C GLY A 134 0.07 -8.88 6.09
N LEU A 135 0.74 -7.77 5.81
CA LEU A 135 0.15 -6.44 5.89
C LEU A 135 0.26 -5.77 4.51
N VAL A 136 -0.88 -5.38 3.97
CA VAL A 136 -0.99 -4.63 2.73
C VAL A 136 -1.05 -3.15 3.08
N GLU A 137 0.03 -2.43 2.79
CA GLU A 137 0.11 -0.98 2.93
C GLU A 137 -0.35 -0.31 1.64
N ILE A 138 -1.11 0.78 1.81
CA ILE A 138 -1.81 1.47 0.75
C ILE A 138 -1.58 2.97 0.93
N ASP A 139 -0.78 3.55 0.04
CA ASP A 139 -0.47 4.97 0.04
C ASP A 139 -1.32 5.72 -0.98
N VAL A 140 -1.94 6.82 -0.57
CA VAL A 140 -2.66 7.73 -1.47
C VAL A 140 -2.10 9.13 -1.40
N THR A 141 -1.60 9.59 -2.55
CA THR A 141 -1.17 10.98 -2.72
C THR A 141 -2.26 11.84 -3.36
N GLY A 142 -2.19 13.15 -3.16
CA GLY A 142 -3.13 14.11 -3.72
C GLY A 142 -2.44 15.16 -4.58
N THR A 143 -2.92 15.39 -5.80
CA THR A 143 -2.38 16.43 -6.68
C THR A 143 -3.25 17.68 -6.68
N VAL A 144 -2.61 18.84 -6.50
CA VAL A 144 -3.24 20.16 -6.47
C VAL A 144 -2.69 20.99 -7.64
N PRO A 145 -3.50 21.29 -8.66
CA PRO A 145 -3.08 22.17 -9.74
C PRO A 145 -3.00 23.63 -9.26
N LEU A 146 -1.95 24.32 -9.66
CA LEU A 146 -1.67 25.72 -9.33
C LEU A 146 -1.69 26.59 -10.60
N GLY A 147 -2.88 26.73 -11.18
CA GLY A 147 -3.14 27.59 -12.33
C GLY A 147 -3.35 29.06 -11.97
N ASN A 148 -3.75 29.85 -12.97
CA ASN A 148 -4.14 31.27 -12.85
C ASN A 148 -3.17 32.11 -12.01
N ASP A 149 -3.65 32.68 -10.91
CA ASP A 149 -2.94 33.60 -10.01
C ASP A 149 -1.75 32.93 -9.30
N PHE A 150 -1.74 31.60 -9.24
CA PHE A 150 -0.66 30.81 -8.65
C PHE A 150 0.27 30.17 -9.70
N SER A 151 0.08 30.50 -10.99
CA SER A 151 0.92 29.96 -12.06
C SER A 151 2.37 30.43 -11.96
N GLY A 152 3.31 29.50 -12.14
CA GLY A 152 4.75 29.76 -12.09
C GLY A 152 5.37 29.74 -10.69
N ILE A 153 4.58 29.57 -9.62
CA ILE A 153 5.11 29.44 -8.25
C ILE A 153 5.81 28.09 -8.05
N PHE A 154 5.27 27.02 -8.65
CA PHE A 154 5.82 25.67 -8.58
C PHE A 154 6.16 25.11 -9.97
N PRO A 155 7.18 24.23 -10.08
CA PRO A 155 7.44 23.51 -11.30
C PRO A 155 6.21 22.77 -11.80
N GLY A 156 5.89 22.92 -13.09
CA GLY A 156 4.72 22.26 -13.68
C GLY A 156 3.36 22.81 -13.24
N ASN A 157 3.31 23.91 -12.46
CA ASN A 157 2.08 24.51 -11.96
C ASN A 157 1.19 23.50 -11.20
N SER A 158 1.81 22.64 -10.39
CA SER A 158 1.12 21.65 -9.59
C SER A 158 1.98 21.24 -8.41
N VAL A 159 1.35 20.82 -7.32
CA VAL A 159 2.00 20.18 -6.17
C VAL A 159 1.35 18.83 -5.88
N THR A 160 2.08 17.94 -5.23
CA THR A 160 1.57 16.63 -4.79
C THR A 160 1.81 16.47 -3.30
N LEU A 161 0.73 16.28 -2.54
CA LEU A 161 0.74 16.02 -1.11
C LEU A 161 0.78 14.50 -0.84
N PRO A 162 1.39 14.06 0.28
CA PRO A 162 1.94 14.90 1.35
C PRO A 162 3.31 15.53 1.05
N GLY A 163 4.12 14.94 0.16
CA GLY A 163 5.54 15.30 -0.01
C GLY A 163 5.89 16.75 -0.39
N ALA A 164 4.94 17.56 -0.87
CA ALA A 164 5.15 18.98 -1.16
C ALA A 164 4.75 19.94 -0.03
N TRP A 165 4.30 19.44 1.12
CA TRP A 165 3.77 20.25 2.22
C TRP A 165 4.73 21.32 2.71
N ARG A 166 5.98 20.94 3.04
CA ARG A 166 7.03 21.92 3.37
C ARG A 166 7.17 23.02 2.32
N SER A 167 7.16 22.66 1.03
CA SER A 167 7.31 23.64 -0.05
C SER A 167 6.10 24.55 -0.19
N LEU A 168 4.89 24.11 0.17
CA LEU A 168 3.71 24.97 0.28
C LEU A 168 3.85 25.93 1.46
N ALA A 169 4.27 25.42 2.62
CA ALA A 169 4.48 26.23 3.81
C ALA A 169 5.51 27.35 3.55
N ASP A 170 6.64 27.05 2.91
CA ASP A 170 7.67 28.04 2.51
C ASP A 170 7.15 29.16 1.59
N ARG A 171 5.99 28.98 0.96
CA ARG A 171 5.39 29.95 0.02
C ARG A 171 4.16 30.66 0.57
N PHE A 172 3.36 29.98 1.38
CA PHE A 172 2.03 30.45 1.75
C PHE A 172 1.82 30.62 3.26
N SER A 173 2.74 30.17 4.11
CA SER A 173 2.64 30.41 5.55
C SER A 173 2.92 31.88 5.88
N PHE A 174 2.09 32.52 6.69
CA PHE A 174 2.36 33.83 7.26
C PHE A 174 1.53 34.00 8.54
N ASP A 175 2.03 34.82 9.45
CA ASP A 175 1.31 35.23 10.66
C ASP A 175 1.42 36.75 10.85
N ASP A 176 0.86 37.25 11.95
CA ASP A 176 0.87 38.66 12.34
C ASP A 176 1.99 39.00 13.32
N ASP A 177 3.02 38.14 13.47
CA ASP A 177 4.13 38.39 14.39
C ASP A 177 4.87 39.69 13.99
N PRO A 178 5.07 40.67 14.88
CA PRO A 178 5.68 41.95 14.55
C PRO A 178 7.15 41.86 14.10
N ALA A 179 7.88 40.77 14.37
CA ALA A 179 9.29 40.65 13.98
C ALA A 179 9.48 40.25 12.50
N ASP A 180 8.65 39.35 11.99
CA ASP A 180 8.78 38.75 10.64
C ASP A 180 7.44 38.57 9.89
N GLY A 181 6.32 38.97 10.50
CA GLY A 181 4.96 38.72 10.04
C GLY A 181 4.54 39.46 8.76
N GLY A 182 3.46 38.97 8.17
CA GLY A 182 2.87 39.50 6.94
C GLY A 182 3.65 39.18 5.65
N ARG A 183 4.74 38.41 5.72
CA ARG A 183 5.48 37.92 4.54
C ARG A 183 5.15 36.46 4.25
N PRO A 184 4.77 36.10 3.01
CA PRO A 184 4.58 34.70 2.66
C PRO A 184 5.88 33.89 2.86
N GLY A 185 5.76 32.75 3.51
CA GLY A 185 6.87 31.90 3.97
C GLY A 185 7.47 32.28 5.33
N SER A 186 6.94 33.27 6.07
CA SER A 186 7.53 33.68 7.36
C SER A 186 7.19 32.76 8.53
N ALA A 187 6.11 32.00 8.42
CA ALA A 187 5.52 31.25 9.53
C ALA A 187 5.53 29.73 9.28
N VAL A 188 6.58 29.21 8.63
CA VAL A 188 6.60 27.81 8.16
C VAL A 188 6.42 26.82 9.30
N ASN A 189 7.07 27.07 10.44
CA ASN A 189 6.96 26.22 11.63
C ASN A 189 5.58 26.25 12.28
N ARG A 190 4.62 27.06 11.79
CA ARG A 190 3.20 27.01 12.20
C ARG A 190 2.40 25.97 11.42
N TRP A 191 3.00 25.40 10.37
CA TRP A 191 2.44 24.32 9.56
C TRP A 191 3.01 22.95 9.96
N ASP A 192 3.87 22.92 10.96
CA ASP A 192 4.22 21.75 11.75
C ASP A 192 3.03 21.47 12.67
N ILE A 193 2.33 20.36 12.41
CA ILE A 193 1.07 20.00 13.07
C ILE A 193 1.04 18.56 13.56
N HIS A 194 1.90 17.68 13.03
CA HIS A 194 2.00 16.27 13.37
C HIS A 194 3.48 15.85 13.47
N ASP A 195 3.74 14.54 13.43
CA ASP A 195 5.08 13.95 13.47
C ASP A 195 5.52 13.38 12.12
N ASP A 196 6.71 12.79 12.09
CA ASP A 196 7.26 12.08 10.93
C ASP A 196 7.17 10.53 11.00
N GLN A 197 6.31 10.01 11.90
CA GLN A 197 6.05 8.60 12.21
C GLN A 197 7.30 7.77 12.51
N LEU A 198 8.37 8.39 13.00
CA LEU A 198 9.62 7.70 13.24
C LEU A 198 9.62 6.97 14.57
N THR A 199 10.14 5.74 14.58
CA THR A 199 10.36 4.95 15.80
C THR A 199 11.46 5.52 16.72
N THR A 200 11.95 6.74 16.47
CA THR A 200 13.06 7.35 17.21
C THR A 200 12.55 7.93 18.53
N GLU A 201 13.28 7.74 19.61
CA GLU A 201 12.93 8.24 20.94
C GLU A 201 13.72 9.51 21.26
N GLY A 202 13.12 10.41 22.03
CA GLY A 202 13.79 11.60 22.53
C GLY A 202 12.91 12.84 22.45
N HIS A 203 12.81 13.55 23.57
CA HIS A 203 11.97 14.72 23.68
C HIS A 203 12.76 16.02 23.75
N ALA A 204 12.20 17.09 23.19
CA ALA A 204 12.81 18.40 23.27
C ALA A 204 13.03 18.82 24.75
N GLY A 205 14.11 19.56 25.03
CA GLY A 205 14.53 19.87 26.41
C GLY A 205 13.46 20.53 27.31
N ASN A 206 12.45 21.18 26.72
CA ASN A 206 11.35 21.83 27.42
C ASN A 206 10.12 20.95 27.64
N ASN A 207 10.06 19.74 27.06
CA ASN A 207 8.96 18.79 27.20
C ASN A 207 9.07 18.03 28.54
N SER A 208 7.95 17.73 29.22
CA SER A 208 7.91 16.96 30.47
C SER A 208 8.34 15.50 30.31
N CYS A 209 8.24 14.94 29.11
CA CYS A 209 8.57 13.55 28.79
C CYS A 209 10.09 13.27 28.91
N THR A 210 10.46 11.99 29.06
CA THR A 210 11.86 11.54 29.20
C THR A 210 12.12 10.29 28.37
N PRO A 211 13.31 10.13 27.75
CA PRO A 211 14.51 10.94 27.89
C PRO A 211 14.46 12.26 27.09
N ARG A 212 15.12 13.29 27.61
CA ARG A 212 15.23 14.59 26.92
C ARG A 212 16.51 14.68 26.11
N VAL A 213 16.41 15.27 24.92
CA VAL A 213 17.50 15.50 23.96
C VAL A 213 17.55 16.98 23.56
N LEU A 214 18.74 17.46 23.18
CA LEU A 214 18.97 18.86 22.80
C LEU A 214 18.65 19.15 21.32
N THR A 215 17.99 18.23 20.62
CA THR A 215 17.86 18.26 19.15
C THR A 215 16.79 19.20 18.62
N GLY A 216 15.98 19.84 19.47
CA GLY A 216 14.92 20.76 19.03
C GLY A 216 13.85 20.09 18.16
N ILE A 217 13.79 18.75 18.19
CA ILE A 217 12.76 17.90 17.60
C ILE A 217 12.27 16.99 18.73
N ASP A 218 10.97 16.78 18.81
CA ASP A 218 10.28 15.99 19.82
C ASP A 218 9.73 14.72 19.20
N ALA A 219 9.97 13.55 19.80
CA ALA A 219 9.20 12.37 19.47
C ALA A 219 7.74 12.61 19.92
N VAL A 220 6.78 12.43 19.01
CA VAL A 220 5.34 12.52 19.29
C VAL A 220 4.85 11.13 19.67
N ASP A 221 4.76 10.88 20.98
CA ASP A 221 4.40 9.57 21.51
C ASP A 221 3.58 9.67 22.80
N ASN A 222 3.07 8.53 23.25
CA ASN A 222 2.28 8.40 24.48
C ASN A 222 3.16 8.41 25.74
N CYS A 223 4.02 9.41 25.91
CA CYS A 223 5.05 9.48 26.96
C CYS A 223 4.54 9.40 28.42
N VAL A 224 3.25 9.67 28.65
CA VAL A 224 2.61 9.57 29.96
C VAL A 224 1.81 8.28 30.08
N PRO A 225 1.80 7.61 31.25
CA PRO A 225 0.95 6.45 31.47
C PRO A 225 -0.51 6.80 31.21
N LEU A 226 -1.11 6.11 30.24
CA LEU A 226 -2.49 6.37 29.88
C LEU A 226 -3.39 5.74 30.93
N THR A 227 -3.89 6.56 31.86
CA THR A 227 -4.96 6.11 32.75
C THR A 227 -6.17 5.85 31.87
N ALA A 228 -6.60 4.59 31.77
CA ALA A 228 -7.79 4.21 31.02
C ALA A 228 -8.94 5.15 31.40
N THR A 229 -9.32 6.05 30.50
CA THR A 229 -10.55 6.82 30.67
C THR A 229 -11.69 5.80 30.53
N PRO A 230 -12.54 5.63 31.56
CA PRO A 230 -13.47 4.49 31.62
C PRO A 230 -14.54 4.47 30.51
N ASN A 231 -14.58 5.48 29.63
CA ASN A 231 -15.57 5.64 28.56
C ASN A 231 -14.98 5.72 27.13
N LEU A 232 -13.65 5.70 26.93
CA LEU A 232 -13.04 5.82 25.58
C LEU A 232 -12.14 4.64 25.18
N GLY A 233 -11.93 3.66 26.07
CA GLY A 233 -11.58 2.31 25.67
C GLY A 233 -10.32 2.10 24.85
N SER A 234 -9.15 2.66 25.22
CA SER A 234 -7.80 2.11 24.94
C SER A 234 -6.72 3.14 25.32
N GLY A 235 -5.43 2.76 25.24
CA GLY A 235 -4.30 3.70 25.25
C GLY A 235 -4.13 4.49 23.94
N GLN A 236 -5.09 4.45 23.02
CA GLN A 236 -4.95 5.04 21.69
C GLN A 236 -5.38 6.52 21.67
N SER A 237 -6.34 6.89 22.51
CA SER A 237 -6.85 8.26 22.67
C SER A 237 -6.17 9.00 23.82
N GLY A 238 -4.91 8.66 24.11
CA GLY A 238 -4.14 9.23 25.23
C GLY A 238 -3.61 10.63 24.94
N GLN A 239 -2.89 11.22 25.90
CA GLN A 239 -2.09 12.42 25.64
C GLN A 239 -0.81 12.04 24.90
N PHE A 240 -0.49 12.79 23.85
CA PHE A 240 0.77 12.67 23.11
C PHE A 240 1.68 13.87 23.38
N SER A 241 2.99 13.62 23.39
CA SER A 241 4.02 14.66 23.46
C SER A 241 4.03 15.55 22.21
N HIS A 242 4.52 16.78 22.36
CA HIS A 242 4.78 17.72 21.26
C HIS A 242 5.75 18.83 21.70
N ILE A 243 6.37 19.50 20.74
CA ILE A 243 7.52 20.39 20.97
C ILE A 243 7.20 21.67 21.77
N PHE A 244 6.01 22.25 21.60
CA PHE A 244 5.63 23.50 22.28
C PHE A 244 5.13 23.31 23.72
N GLY A 245 5.21 22.09 24.24
CA GLY A 245 5.16 21.76 25.66
C GLY A 245 3.85 21.16 26.17
N TYR A 246 3.99 20.32 27.19
CA TYR A 246 2.93 19.81 28.06
C TYR A 246 2.24 20.96 28.82
N THR A 247 0.96 21.25 28.54
CA THR A 247 0.18 22.03 29.50
C THR A 247 -0.15 21.11 30.68
N GLN A 248 0.47 21.40 31.82
CA GLN A 248 0.02 20.85 33.10
C GLN A 248 -1.51 21.03 33.20
N PRO A 249 -2.25 20.03 33.71
CA PRO A 249 -3.70 20.13 33.84
C PRO A 249 -4.03 21.19 34.90
N SER A 250 -4.15 22.46 34.51
CA SER A 250 -4.97 23.39 35.28
C SER A 250 -6.41 23.08 34.93
N SER A 251 -6.99 22.22 35.78
CA SER A 251 -8.40 21.95 35.94
C SER A 251 -9.33 22.98 35.29
N SER A 252 -10.30 22.49 34.51
CA SER A 252 -11.54 23.14 34.07
C SER A 252 -11.63 23.61 32.61
N PHE A 253 -11.59 22.68 31.63
CA PHE A 253 -12.46 22.76 30.45
C PHE A 253 -12.86 21.34 30.02
N ALA A 254 -14.11 20.96 30.27
CA ALA A 254 -14.58 19.58 30.23
C ALA A 254 -15.39 19.27 28.96
N LEU A 255 -14.70 18.72 27.96
CA LEU A 255 -14.93 17.39 27.41
C LEU A 255 -13.56 16.73 27.52
N ASN A 256 -13.33 15.81 28.48
CA ASN A 256 -12.05 15.12 28.78
C ASN A 256 -10.86 15.62 27.93
N SER A 257 -10.25 16.74 28.33
CA SER A 257 -9.42 17.65 27.52
C SER A 257 -8.11 17.08 26.97
N ASP A 258 -7.95 15.77 27.02
CA ASP A 258 -6.68 15.05 26.97
C ASP A 258 -6.68 13.94 25.91
N ALA A 259 -7.77 13.80 25.13
CA ALA A 259 -7.90 12.75 24.14
C ALA A 259 -7.37 13.17 22.76
N THR A 260 -6.30 12.52 22.31
CA THR A 260 -5.71 12.74 20.98
C THR A 260 -6.52 11.99 19.92
N ILE A 261 -7.52 12.68 19.33
CA ILE A 261 -8.43 12.12 18.31
C ILE A 261 -8.37 13.00 17.07
N GLY A 262 -7.97 12.41 15.95
CA GLY A 262 -7.73 13.11 14.70
C GLY A 262 -8.99 13.36 13.86
N PRO A 263 -8.80 13.85 12.63
CA PRO A 263 -7.56 14.46 12.13
C PRO A 263 -7.29 15.84 12.78
N PHE A 264 -6.23 16.53 12.38
CA PHE A 264 -5.99 17.94 12.77
C PHE A 264 -7.25 18.80 12.69
N ASP A 265 -7.56 19.49 13.78
CA ASP A 265 -8.66 20.44 13.89
C ASP A 265 -8.19 21.74 14.58
N PRO A 266 -8.18 22.88 13.86
CA PRO A 266 -7.78 24.16 14.42
C PRO A 266 -8.71 24.68 15.54
N LEU A 267 -9.93 24.14 15.70
CA LEU A 267 -10.82 24.45 16.81
C LEU A 267 -10.57 23.57 18.05
N ARG A 268 -9.80 22.48 17.90
CA ARG A 268 -9.41 21.57 18.98
C ARG A 268 -7.89 21.41 19.07
N PRO A 269 -7.11 22.51 19.13
CA PRO A 269 -5.65 22.43 19.07
C PRO A 269 -5.06 21.61 20.23
N LEU A 270 -5.70 21.58 21.40
CA LEU A 270 -5.25 20.77 22.54
C LEU A 270 -5.37 19.25 22.30
N GLN A 271 -6.21 18.81 21.37
CA GLN A 271 -6.41 17.41 21.03
C GLN A 271 -5.62 17.00 19.79
N THR A 272 -5.37 17.95 18.87
CA THR A 272 -4.96 17.60 17.51
C THR A 272 -3.71 18.32 16.99
N LEU A 273 -3.18 19.30 17.70
CA LEU A 273 -1.93 19.96 17.31
C LEU A 273 -0.77 19.23 17.99
N LEU A 274 -0.07 18.38 17.23
CA LEU A 274 1.01 17.52 17.71
C LEU A 274 2.35 17.81 17.01
N PRO A 275 2.86 19.06 17.07
CA PRO A 275 4.06 19.43 16.34
C PRO A 275 5.31 18.77 16.91
N ASP A 276 6.15 18.24 16.04
CA ASP A 276 7.42 17.61 16.40
C ASP A 276 8.61 18.60 16.36
N GLY A 277 8.43 19.81 15.82
CA GLY A 277 9.46 20.83 15.62
C GLY A 277 9.98 20.95 14.19
N LYS A 278 9.43 20.20 13.25
CA LYS A 278 9.95 20.04 11.89
C LYS A 278 8.81 19.91 10.89
N THR A 279 8.55 21.01 10.18
CA THR A 279 7.61 20.97 9.04
C THR A 279 8.13 20.08 7.90
N ASP A 280 7.48 18.96 7.62
CA ASP A 280 7.82 18.06 6.53
C ASP A 280 6.61 17.48 5.76
N ALA A 281 6.56 16.19 5.45
CA ALA A 281 5.44 15.54 4.78
C ALA A 281 4.44 14.95 5.78
N GLY A 282 4.87 14.55 6.98
CA GLY A 282 4.00 13.98 8.02
C GLY A 282 2.96 14.99 8.52
N ASP A 283 3.30 16.27 8.46
CA ASP A 283 2.41 17.38 8.78
C ASP A 283 1.32 17.68 7.75
N ALA A 284 1.34 17.04 6.58
CA ALA A 284 0.35 17.35 5.56
C ALA A 284 -1.03 16.85 6.02
N PRO A 285 -2.06 17.70 6.18
CA PRO A 285 -3.38 17.23 6.56
C PRO A 285 -4.03 16.54 5.36
N MET A 286 -3.92 15.21 5.28
CA MET A 286 -4.55 14.42 4.23
C MET A 286 -6.01 14.11 4.63
N PRO A 287 -6.97 14.31 3.71
CA PRO A 287 -8.37 14.04 4.00
C PRO A 287 -8.63 12.52 4.03
N PRO A 288 -9.59 12.04 4.84
CA PRO A 288 -9.96 10.63 4.88
C PRO A 288 -10.58 10.24 3.53
N LEU A 289 -9.93 9.32 2.83
CA LEU A 289 -10.40 8.75 1.58
C LEU A 289 -10.82 7.30 1.82
N ARG A 290 -11.94 6.88 1.23
CA ARG A 290 -12.35 5.47 1.31
C ARG A 290 -11.51 4.65 0.33
N ILE A 291 -10.98 3.53 0.80
CA ILE A 291 -10.18 2.59 0.03
C ILE A 291 -10.89 1.24 0.01
N ASP A 292 -11.29 0.79 -1.18
CA ASP A 292 -11.87 -0.53 -1.40
C ASP A 292 -10.76 -1.50 -1.83
N VAL A 293 -10.45 -2.48 -0.99
CA VAL A 293 -9.38 -3.47 -1.20
C VAL A 293 -9.99 -4.80 -1.60
N ARG A 294 -9.49 -5.38 -2.69
CA ARG A 294 -10.06 -6.58 -3.32
C ARG A 294 -9.01 -7.66 -3.58
N ILE A 295 -9.36 -8.90 -3.28
CA ILE A 295 -8.69 -10.09 -3.78
C ILE A 295 -9.39 -10.52 -5.08
N GLY A 296 -8.63 -10.64 -6.16
CA GLY A 296 -9.15 -11.10 -7.44
C GLY A 296 -9.77 -12.51 -7.37
N ALA A 297 -10.78 -12.76 -8.22
CA ALA A 297 -11.52 -14.02 -8.26
C ALA A 297 -10.59 -15.24 -8.36
N GLY A 298 -10.87 -16.28 -7.56
CA GLY A 298 -10.04 -17.47 -7.47
C GLY A 298 -8.81 -17.35 -6.57
N GLY A 299 -8.48 -16.14 -6.07
CA GLY A 299 -7.37 -15.93 -5.15
C GLY A 299 -7.56 -16.59 -3.79
N SER A 300 -6.46 -17.08 -3.20
CA SER A 300 -6.39 -17.64 -1.84
C SER A 300 -6.36 -16.57 -0.74
N GLY A 301 -6.47 -17.02 0.50
CA GLY A 301 -6.37 -16.14 1.68
C GLY A 301 -7.56 -15.20 1.85
N GLY A 302 -7.50 -14.27 2.80
CA GLY A 302 -8.61 -13.36 3.11
C GLY A 302 -8.12 -12.05 3.72
N LEU A 303 -8.94 -11.01 3.60
CA LEU A 303 -8.69 -9.69 4.13
C LEU A 303 -9.28 -9.56 5.54
N GLU A 304 -8.49 -9.01 6.46
CA GLU A 304 -8.81 -8.83 7.88
C GLU A 304 -8.40 -7.41 8.32
N LYS A 305 -8.91 -6.96 9.48
CA LYS A 305 -8.52 -5.68 10.08
C LYS A 305 -6.99 -5.64 10.24
N ALA A 306 -6.36 -4.59 9.73
CA ALA A 306 -5.09 -4.12 10.28
C ALA A 306 -5.44 -3.07 11.34
N ASP A 307 -4.70 -3.00 12.43
CA ASP A 307 -4.98 -2.06 13.50
C ASP A 307 -3.76 -1.15 13.68
N LYS A 308 -3.96 0.17 13.66
CA LYS A 308 -2.85 1.13 13.62
C LYS A 308 -1.99 1.03 14.87
N ASP A 309 -2.61 0.76 16.02
CA ASP A 309 -1.96 0.57 17.31
C ASP A 309 -1.09 -0.69 17.40
N ASN A 310 -1.35 -1.68 16.55
CA ASN A 310 -0.58 -2.90 16.45
C ASN A 310 0.58 -2.79 15.46
N VAL A 311 0.60 -1.74 14.62
CA VAL A 311 1.65 -1.50 13.61
C VAL A 311 2.60 -0.41 14.08
N TYR A 312 2.06 0.76 14.42
CA TYR A 312 2.83 1.90 14.90
C TYR A 312 3.08 1.79 16.41
N VAL A 313 3.80 0.73 16.80
CA VAL A 313 4.15 0.40 18.17
C VAL A 313 5.65 0.13 18.32
N ARG A 314 6.33 0.66 19.34
CA ARG A 314 7.78 0.41 19.55
C ARG A 314 8.04 -1.02 20.03
N ASN A 315 7.11 -1.59 20.79
CA ASN A 315 7.18 -2.96 21.29
C ASN A 315 5.80 -3.61 21.31
N SER A 316 5.55 -4.53 20.37
CA SER A 316 4.26 -5.23 20.26
C SER A 316 3.99 -6.23 21.39
N ALA A 317 4.94 -6.43 22.31
CA ALA A 317 4.77 -7.36 23.45
C ALA A 317 4.25 -6.67 24.72
N VAL A 318 4.13 -5.33 24.72
CA VAL A 318 3.57 -4.57 25.84
C VAL A 318 2.26 -3.92 25.40
N ALA A 319 1.41 -3.57 26.37
CA ALA A 319 0.12 -2.97 26.09
C ALA A 319 0.26 -1.54 25.54
N ASP A 320 -0.71 -1.07 24.77
CA ASP A 320 -0.70 0.25 24.10
C ASP A 320 -0.76 1.43 25.08
N ASN A 321 -1.14 1.19 26.33
CA ASN A 321 -1.06 2.18 27.41
C ASN A 321 0.32 2.27 28.07
N THR A 322 1.29 1.48 27.62
CA THR A 322 2.68 1.56 28.08
C THR A 322 3.29 2.86 27.57
N PRO A 323 3.90 3.68 28.44
CA PRO A 323 4.54 4.93 28.03
C PRO A 323 5.54 4.75 26.89
N HIS A 324 5.53 5.69 25.95
CA HIS A 324 6.37 5.73 24.74
C HIS A 324 6.17 4.58 23.75
N ASN A 325 5.19 3.69 23.97
CA ASN A 325 4.99 2.57 23.08
C ASN A 325 4.33 2.96 21.75
N LEU A 326 3.42 3.92 21.76
CA LEU A 326 2.73 4.43 20.56
C LEU A 326 3.43 5.69 20.08
N TYR A 327 3.84 5.74 18.81
CA TYR A 327 4.72 6.78 18.27
C TYR A 327 4.21 7.40 16.95
N ALA A 328 2.94 7.21 16.61
CA ALA A 328 2.32 7.90 15.49
C ALA A 328 1.18 8.80 15.99
N PRO A 329 0.89 9.92 15.30
CA PRO A 329 -0.25 10.77 15.61
C PRO A 329 -1.52 10.01 15.23
N PHE A 330 -2.55 10.21 16.05
CA PHE A 330 -3.90 9.67 15.92
C PHE A 330 -4.01 8.20 15.53
N TYR A 331 -4.45 7.41 16.50
CA TYR A 331 -4.91 6.04 16.25
C TYR A 331 -6.41 5.99 15.95
N GLN A 332 -7.13 7.08 16.24
CA GLN A 332 -8.57 7.20 16.04
C GLN A 332 -8.90 8.58 15.46
N ALA A 333 -10.01 8.67 14.73
CA ALA A 333 -10.45 9.91 14.09
C ALA A 333 -11.97 10.07 14.08
N LEU A 334 -12.40 11.34 14.00
CA LEU A 334 -13.77 11.70 13.65
C LEU A 334 -13.87 11.90 12.14
N ILE A 335 -14.72 11.13 11.49
CA ILE A 335 -14.91 11.14 10.04
C ILE A 335 -16.41 11.25 9.77
N PRO A 336 -16.96 12.30 9.13
CA PRO A 336 -16.33 13.58 8.85
C PRO A 336 -16.07 14.37 10.14
N ALA A 337 -14.90 15.03 10.20
CA ALA A 337 -14.45 15.79 11.37
C ALA A 337 -15.41 16.90 11.83
N ALA A 338 -16.20 17.47 10.89
CA ALA A 338 -17.15 18.54 11.19
C ALA A 338 -18.28 18.14 12.17
N LEU A 339 -18.40 16.87 12.52
CA LEU A 339 -19.41 16.35 13.44
C LEU A 339 -18.98 16.29 14.90
N ALA A 340 -17.78 16.78 15.22
CA ALA A 340 -17.20 16.74 16.58
C ALA A 340 -18.04 17.37 17.70
N GLY A 341 -19.21 17.94 17.43
CA GLY A 341 -20.26 18.12 18.45
C GLY A 341 -19.99 19.17 19.53
N ASP A 342 -18.89 19.93 19.45
CA ASP A 342 -18.44 20.91 20.45
C ASP A 342 -19.32 22.17 20.50
N GLY A 343 -20.57 22.00 20.95
CA GLY A 343 -21.50 23.11 21.13
C GLY A 343 -21.76 23.88 19.82
N GLY A 344 -21.79 23.18 18.67
CA GLY A 344 -22.09 23.76 17.36
C GLY A 344 -20.91 24.48 16.69
N GLN A 345 -19.69 24.34 17.21
CA GLN A 345 -18.46 24.67 16.49
C GLN A 345 -18.07 23.48 15.61
N THR A 346 -17.89 23.72 14.31
CA THR A 346 -17.63 22.67 13.31
C THR A 346 -16.48 23.09 12.42
N SER A 347 -15.55 22.17 12.18
CA SER A 347 -14.30 22.42 11.48
C SER A 347 -13.84 21.14 10.76
N GLY A 348 -13.00 21.29 9.73
CA GLY A 348 -12.52 20.16 8.93
C GLY A 348 -13.48 19.69 7.84
N VAL A 349 -13.29 18.44 7.39
CA VAL A 349 -14.11 17.83 6.33
C VAL A 349 -15.56 17.68 6.81
N ALA A 350 -16.50 18.12 5.99
CA ALA A 350 -17.95 18.01 6.23
C ALA A 350 -18.61 17.16 5.13
N GLY A 351 -19.69 16.46 5.47
CA GLY A 351 -20.50 15.70 4.52
C GLY A 351 -21.68 15.01 5.19
N SER A 352 -22.36 14.15 4.45
CA SER A 352 -23.54 13.42 4.91
C SER A 352 -23.24 11.93 5.14
N PHE A 353 -23.97 11.29 6.06
CA PHE A 353 -23.83 9.85 6.32
C PHE A 353 -24.60 8.95 5.37
N THR A 354 -25.48 9.51 4.54
CA THR A 354 -26.18 8.83 3.44
C THR A 354 -27.11 9.82 2.74
N ASN A 355 -27.16 9.80 1.40
CA ASN A 355 -28.18 10.50 0.61
C ASN A 355 -28.28 9.84 -0.78
N ASN A 356 -28.42 10.61 -1.86
CA ASN A 356 -28.23 10.14 -3.25
C ASN A 356 -26.80 9.62 -3.56
N PHE A 357 -25.92 9.58 -2.56
CA PHE A 357 -24.54 9.08 -2.60
C PHE A 357 -24.27 8.21 -1.37
N PRO A 358 -23.24 7.33 -1.40
CA PRO A 358 -22.91 6.45 -0.27
C PRO A 358 -22.71 7.20 1.05
N GLY A 359 -22.09 8.39 1.02
CA GLY A 359 -21.81 9.17 2.21
C GLY A 359 -20.67 8.59 3.06
N PHE A 360 -20.27 9.34 4.08
CA PHE A 360 -19.42 8.79 5.13
C PHE A 360 -20.12 7.64 5.86
N GLN A 361 -19.36 6.69 6.39
CA GLN A 361 -19.92 5.39 6.84
C GLN A 361 -19.91 5.18 8.35
N THR A 362 -19.14 5.98 9.08
CA THR A 362 -19.02 5.98 10.55
C THR A 362 -18.75 7.40 10.99
N ASP A 363 -19.00 7.77 12.24
CA ASP A 363 -18.69 9.10 12.82
C ASP A 363 -17.37 9.09 13.62
N PHE A 364 -17.14 8.04 14.41
CA PHE A 364 -15.90 7.73 15.10
C PHE A 364 -15.26 6.51 14.44
N TYR A 365 -13.97 6.59 14.15
CA TYR A 365 -13.24 5.58 13.39
C TYR A 365 -11.92 5.25 14.07
N ASP A 366 -11.74 3.98 14.41
CA ASP A 366 -10.44 3.44 14.78
C ASP A 366 -9.67 3.13 13.50
N TYR A 367 -8.46 3.65 13.36
CA TYR A 367 -7.81 3.63 12.05
C TYR A 367 -7.60 2.20 11.54
N TRP A 368 -8.05 2.03 10.31
CA TRP A 368 -8.02 0.78 9.54
C TRP A 368 -8.98 -0.31 10.02
N ASP A 369 -9.97 0.05 10.86
CA ASP A 369 -11.19 -0.73 11.02
C ASP A 369 -11.89 -0.96 9.67
N ILE A 370 -12.41 -2.18 9.48
CA ILE A 370 -13.17 -2.52 8.29
C ILE A 370 -14.57 -1.90 8.39
N LEU A 371 -14.90 -0.98 7.47
CA LEU A 371 -16.20 -0.29 7.38
C LEU A 371 -17.31 -1.20 6.84
N GLY A 372 -16.92 -2.18 6.03
CA GLY A 372 -17.80 -3.14 5.39
C GLY A 372 -16.97 -4.24 4.76
N SER A 373 -17.52 -5.44 4.77
CA SER A 373 -16.90 -6.61 4.19
C SER A 373 -17.89 -7.35 3.32
N ASP A 374 -17.51 -7.54 2.07
CA ASP A 374 -18.28 -8.33 1.13
C ASP A 374 -17.51 -9.60 0.75
N ARG A 375 -18.30 -10.55 0.24
CA ARG A 375 -17.80 -11.74 -0.40
C ARG A 375 -18.30 -11.75 -1.83
N GLU A 376 -17.45 -11.32 -2.74
CA GLU A 376 -17.80 -11.19 -4.15
C GLU A 376 -17.43 -12.41 -4.98
N ASP A 377 -16.38 -13.14 -4.62
CA ASP A 377 -15.98 -14.36 -5.30
C ASP A 377 -17.00 -15.48 -5.01
N PRO A 378 -17.74 -15.94 -6.03
CA PRO A 378 -18.73 -16.99 -5.84
C PRO A 378 -18.09 -18.32 -5.43
N LEU A 379 -16.80 -18.53 -5.67
CA LEU A 379 -16.09 -19.76 -5.32
C LEU A 379 -15.74 -19.86 -3.84
N ARG A 380 -15.64 -18.73 -3.14
CA ARG A 380 -15.25 -18.73 -1.74
C ARG A 380 -16.29 -19.43 -0.87
N GLY A 381 -15.86 -19.98 0.27
CA GLY A 381 -16.70 -20.52 1.36
C GLY A 381 -17.62 -21.68 0.95
N ARG A 382 -17.44 -22.21 -0.25
CA ARG A 382 -18.00 -23.49 -0.65
C ARG A 382 -17.20 -24.60 0.03
N ARG A 383 -17.85 -25.72 0.33
CA ARG A 383 -17.11 -26.94 0.66
C ARG A 383 -16.34 -27.34 -0.59
N ALA A 384 -15.01 -27.47 -0.48
CA ALA A 384 -14.24 -27.95 -1.62
C ALA A 384 -14.62 -29.43 -1.87
N LEU A 385 -14.53 -29.86 -3.13
CA LEU A 385 -14.67 -31.28 -3.48
C LEU A 385 -13.49 -32.13 -2.96
N CYS A 386 -12.43 -31.46 -2.49
CA CYS A 386 -11.19 -32.07 -2.06
C CYS A 386 -11.26 -32.62 -0.65
N ARG A 387 -10.57 -33.75 -0.43
CA ARG A 387 -10.29 -34.31 0.90
C ARG A 387 -8.81 -34.22 1.22
N ASP A 388 -8.50 -33.97 2.49
CA ASP A 388 -7.14 -34.08 3.01
C ASP A 388 -6.72 -35.57 3.13
N SER A 389 -5.49 -35.78 3.60
CA SER A 389 -4.92 -37.12 3.78
C SER A 389 -5.56 -37.94 4.91
N ALA A 390 -6.37 -37.33 5.78
CA ALA A 390 -7.18 -38.00 6.80
C ALA A 390 -8.64 -38.25 6.33
N GLY A 391 -9.03 -37.72 5.16
CA GLY A 391 -10.36 -37.85 4.58
C GLY A 391 -11.34 -36.74 4.95
N ASN A 392 -10.88 -35.69 5.64
CA ASN A 392 -11.70 -34.53 5.95
C ASN A 392 -11.88 -33.68 4.69
N LEU A 393 -13.06 -33.10 4.51
CA LEU A 393 -13.27 -32.13 3.43
C LEU A 393 -12.44 -30.87 3.71
N MET A 394 -11.71 -30.42 2.69
CA MET A 394 -11.01 -29.15 2.75
C MET A 394 -11.98 -28.01 2.41
N ASN A 395 -11.76 -26.85 3.03
CA ASN A 395 -12.51 -25.65 2.71
C ASN A 395 -11.88 -24.94 1.51
N SER A 396 -12.73 -24.41 0.62
CA SER A 396 -12.27 -23.43 -0.37
C SER A 396 -11.76 -22.17 0.32
N ALA A 397 -11.17 -21.25 -0.45
CA ALA A 397 -10.83 -19.93 0.07
C ALA A 397 -12.02 -19.30 0.79
N SER A 398 -11.79 -18.67 1.93
CA SER A 398 -12.79 -18.17 2.86
C SER A 398 -12.31 -16.84 3.48
N GLY A 399 -13.14 -16.23 4.31
CA GLY A 399 -12.92 -14.85 4.75
C GLY A 399 -13.27 -13.83 3.66
N ASN A 400 -13.08 -12.57 3.99
CA ASN A 400 -13.44 -11.44 3.15
C ASN A 400 -12.50 -11.34 1.96
N ASP A 401 -13.04 -11.08 0.78
CA ASP A 401 -12.27 -10.78 -0.43
C ASP A 401 -12.43 -9.33 -0.89
N HIS A 402 -13.36 -8.60 -0.27
CA HIS A 402 -13.55 -7.19 -0.48
C HIS A 402 -13.80 -6.53 0.87
N VAL A 403 -12.97 -5.54 1.22
CA VAL A 403 -13.13 -4.73 2.44
C VAL A 403 -12.92 -3.27 2.11
N ALA A 404 -13.53 -2.39 2.91
CA ALA A 404 -13.33 -0.95 2.83
C ALA A 404 -12.72 -0.40 4.13
N VAL A 405 -11.76 0.52 4.00
CA VAL A 405 -11.12 1.25 5.10
C VAL A 405 -10.97 2.73 4.72
N TYR A 406 -10.84 3.63 5.70
CA TYR A 406 -10.38 5.00 5.45
C TYR A 406 -8.87 5.12 5.57
N THR A 407 -8.29 6.02 4.75
CA THR A 407 -6.93 6.52 4.95
C THR A 407 -6.84 7.37 6.22
N ASP A 408 -5.67 7.37 6.83
CA ASP A 408 -5.31 8.23 7.95
C ASP A 408 -4.90 9.64 7.52
N GLU A 409 -4.43 10.44 8.48
CA GLU A 409 -3.97 11.82 8.28
C GLU A 409 -2.75 11.96 7.36
N HIS A 410 -2.04 10.86 7.07
CA HIS A 410 -0.92 10.82 6.12
C HIS A 410 -1.35 10.37 4.72
N GLY A 411 -2.61 9.96 4.55
CA GLY A 411 -3.10 9.37 3.32
C GLY A 411 -2.75 7.88 3.20
N GLU A 412 -2.43 7.22 4.31
CA GLU A 412 -2.09 5.80 4.38
C GLU A 412 -3.29 4.97 4.87
N ALA A 413 -3.47 3.77 4.32
CA ALA A 413 -4.34 2.75 4.87
C ALA A 413 -3.63 1.39 4.91
N MET A 414 -3.97 0.54 5.89
CA MET A 414 -3.52 -0.84 5.91
C MET A 414 -4.66 -1.85 5.99
N VAL A 415 -4.44 -3.03 5.42
CA VAL A 415 -5.33 -4.20 5.56
C VAL A 415 -4.49 -5.45 5.78
N ALA A 416 -4.88 -6.30 6.72
CA ALA A 416 -4.18 -7.56 6.96
C ALA A 416 -4.60 -8.62 5.92
N TYR A 417 -3.63 -9.37 5.42
CA TYR A 417 -3.85 -10.54 4.55
C TYR A 417 -3.55 -11.82 5.33
N ASN A 418 -4.57 -12.66 5.52
CA ASN A 418 -4.41 -13.97 6.11
C ASN A 418 -4.26 -15.04 5.02
N PRO A 419 -3.06 -15.62 4.82
CA PRO A 419 -2.84 -16.64 3.79
C PRO A 419 -3.47 -18.01 4.14
N ALA A 420 -3.92 -18.22 5.39
CA ALA A 420 -4.38 -19.52 5.87
C ALA A 420 -5.91 -19.72 5.80
N THR A 421 -6.68 -18.76 5.31
CA THR A 421 -8.15 -18.83 5.24
C THR A 421 -8.68 -19.67 4.07
N GLY A 422 -8.04 -20.79 3.75
CA GLY A 422 -8.50 -21.77 2.75
C GLY A 422 -7.95 -21.53 1.33
N PHE A 423 -8.10 -22.55 0.47
CA PHE A 423 -7.46 -22.60 -0.85
C PHE A 423 -8.39 -23.17 -1.93
N ASN A 424 -8.27 -22.66 -3.15
CA ASN A 424 -8.99 -23.16 -4.31
C ASN A 424 -8.17 -24.26 -5.00
N PHE A 425 -8.22 -25.46 -4.43
CA PHE A 425 -7.49 -26.62 -4.95
C PHE A 425 -7.99 -27.06 -6.33
N ALA A 426 -7.06 -27.38 -7.21
CA ALA A 426 -7.32 -28.05 -8.47
C ALA A 426 -7.66 -29.52 -8.26
N VAL A 427 -8.79 -29.94 -8.84
CA VAL A 427 -9.29 -31.31 -8.81
C VAL A 427 -8.88 -32.02 -10.10
N ASP A 428 -8.29 -33.21 -10.00
CA ASP A 428 -7.94 -34.03 -11.15
C ASP A 428 -9.17 -34.73 -11.77
N SER A 429 -9.00 -35.42 -12.90
CA SER A 429 -10.08 -36.17 -13.57
C SER A 429 -10.68 -37.30 -12.73
N ASN A 430 -10.01 -37.69 -11.65
CA ASN A 430 -10.49 -38.69 -10.70
C ASN A 430 -11.14 -38.07 -9.46
N GLY A 431 -11.32 -36.74 -9.41
CA GLY A 431 -11.93 -36.06 -8.27
C GLY A 431 -10.98 -35.82 -7.10
N ARG A 432 -9.66 -36.01 -7.28
CA ARG A 432 -8.66 -35.90 -6.21
C ARG A 432 -7.93 -34.57 -6.24
N CYS A 433 -7.42 -34.18 -5.09
CA CYS A 433 -6.58 -33.00 -4.94
C CYS A 433 -5.23 -33.46 -4.42
N ASP A 434 -4.33 -33.81 -5.36
CA ASP A 434 -2.98 -34.21 -5.01
C ASP A 434 -2.19 -32.96 -4.60
N LEU A 435 -1.93 -32.85 -3.29
CA LEU A 435 -1.22 -31.74 -2.67
C LEU A 435 0.29 -31.72 -2.98
N ASP A 436 0.82 -32.72 -3.69
CA ASP A 436 2.21 -32.66 -4.17
C ASP A 436 2.35 -32.04 -5.57
N LEU A 437 1.24 -31.84 -6.28
CA LEU A 437 1.27 -31.17 -7.58
C LEU A 437 1.49 -29.67 -7.39
N PRO A 438 2.29 -29.01 -8.25
CA PRO A 438 2.55 -27.57 -8.15
C PRO A 438 1.27 -26.73 -8.05
N ALA A 439 0.24 -27.08 -8.84
CA ALA A 439 -1.07 -26.42 -8.86
C ALA A 439 -1.84 -26.48 -7.52
N ASN A 440 -1.44 -27.36 -6.60
CA ASN A 440 -2.03 -27.53 -5.27
C ASN A 440 -1.03 -27.26 -4.14
N ARG A 441 0.18 -26.80 -4.46
CA ARG A 441 1.20 -26.38 -3.49
C ARG A 441 1.37 -24.88 -3.44
N THR A 442 1.17 -24.20 -4.55
CA THR A 442 1.39 -22.76 -4.66
C THR A 442 0.12 -22.10 -5.14
N PHE A 443 -0.39 -21.16 -4.35
CA PHE A 443 -1.58 -20.40 -4.65
C PHE A 443 -1.22 -18.93 -4.81
N THR A 444 -1.83 -18.26 -5.77
CA THR A 444 -1.58 -16.85 -6.03
C THR A 444 -2.86 -16.04 -5.83
N SER A 445 -2.73 -14.88 -5.22
CA SER A 445 -3.80 -13.89 -5.06
C SER A 445 -3.34 -12.56 -5.62
N ALA A 446 -4.15 -11.99 -6.52
CA ALA A 446 -3.94 -10.63 -7.01
C ALA A 446 -4.75 -9.68 -6.12
N ILE A 447 -4.07 -8.77 -5.42
CA ILE A 447 -4.71 -7.73 -4.59
C ILE A 447 -4.65 -6.40 -5.33
N THR A 448 -5.74 -5.66 -5.30
CA THR A 448 -5.84 -4.28 -5.80
C THR A 448 -6.62 -3.42 -4.82
N ALA A 449 -6.32 -2.12 -4.78
CA ALA A 449 -7.07 -1.13 -4.02
C ALA A 449 -7.66 -0.06 -4.96
N GLU A 450 -8.84 0.44 -4.64
CA GLU A 450 -9.48 1.55 -5.34
C GLU A 450 -9.77 2.70 -4.38
N ALA A 451 -9.32 3.90 -4.76
CA ALA A 451 -9.60 5.12 -4.02
C ALA A 451 -10.95 5.74 -4.42
N LEU A 452 -11.82 5.97 -3.44
CA LEU A 452 -13.17 6.51 -3.60
C LEU A 452 -13.37 7.75 -2.73
N TYR A 453 -14.00 8.78 -3.31
CA TYR A 453 -14.45 9.93 -2.54
C TYR A 453 -15.64 9.51 -1.67
N PRO A 454 -15.58 9.73 -0.34
CA PRO A 454 -16.55 9.12 0.57
C PRO A 454 -17.94 9.78 0.54
N ASP A 455 -18.02 11.10 0.34
CA ASP A 455 -19.29 11.81 0.28
C ASP A 455 -19.81 11.94 -1.16
N GLN A 456 -19.81 13.15 -1.74
CA GLN A 456 -20.31 13.37 -3.09
C GLN A 456 -19.25 13.02 -4.17
N PRO A 457 -19.57 12.18 -5.18
CA PRO A 457 -18.72 11.96 -6.33
C PRO A 457 -18.46 13.25 -7.11
N VAL A 458 -17.21 13.46 -7.50
CA VAL A 458 -16.83 14.63 -8.29
C VAL A 458 -17.02 14.37 -9.78
N ILE A 459 -17.83 15.21 -10.44
CA ILE A 459 -18.21 15.02 -11.86
C ILE A 459 -17.00 15.02 -12.82
N TRP A 460 -15.91 15.69 -12.45
CA TRP A 460 -14.71 15.81 -13.26
C TRP A 460 -13.69 14.67 -13.07
N ASP A 461 -13.85 13.84 -12.03
CA ASP A 461 -12.94 12.73 -11.71
C ASP A 461 -13.70 11.41 -11.59
N GLN A 462 -14.22 10.95 -12.72
CA GLN A 462 -15.01 9.72 -12.83
C GLN A 462 -14.18 8.49 -13.20
N ALA A 463 -12.87 8.66 -13.43
CA ALA A 463 -12.00 7.55 -13.73
C ALA A 463 -11.74 6.74 -12.46
N SER A 464 -11.87 5.41 -12.56
CA SER A 464 -11.46 4.50 -11.48
C SER A 464 -9.97 4.70 -11.19
N LYS A 465 -9.65 4.77 -9.90
CA LYS A 465 -8.30 4.98 -9.37
C LYS A 465 -7.82 3.66 -8.77
N THR A 466 -7.69 2.66 -9.61
CA THR A 466 -7.15 1.36 -9.19
C THR A 466 -5.64 1.43 -9.04
N SER A 467 -5.13 0.80 -7.99
CA SER A 467 -3.71 0.67 -7.71
C SER A 467 -2.96 -0.22 -8.70
N ASN A 468 -1.64 -0.31 -8.55
CA ASN A 468 -0.89 -1.47 -9.03
C ASN A 468 -1.43 -2.77 -8.41
N THR A 469 -1.16 -3.91 -9.06
CA THR A 469 -1.52 -5.22 -8.50
C THR A 469 -0.41 -5.74 -7.59
N LEU A 470 -0.76 -6.08 -6.35
CA LEU A 470 0.11 -6.79 -5.42
C LEU A 470 -0.17 -8.28 -5.50
N THR A 471 0.82 -9.05 -5.93
CA THR A 471 0.69 -10.51 -6.02
C THR A 471 1.15 -11.15 -4.72
N LYS A 472 0.25 -11.87 -4.05
CA LYS A 472 0.58 -12.75 -2.93
C LYS A 472 0.74 -14.17 -3.44
N THR A 473 1.76 -14.86 -2.99
CA THR A 473 2.01 -16.27 -3.30
C THR A 473 2.05 -17.04 -1.98
N THR A 474 1.13 -17.97 -1.79
CA THR A 474 1.09 -18.84 -0.61
C THR A 474 1.55 -20.25 -0.99
N ASN A 475 2.66 -20.67 -0.40
CA ASN A 475 3.22 -22.01 -0.54
C ASN A 475 2.80 -22.88 0.64
N LEU A 476 2.16 -24.00 0.35
CA LEU A 476 1.86 -25.03 1.33
C LEU A 476 3.10 -25.90 1.58
N ALA A 477 3.24 -26.40 2.81
CA ALA A 477 4.24 -27.40 3.16
C ALA A 477 3.68 -28.85 3.15
N ALA A 478 2.54 -29.06 2.52
CA ALA A 478 1.97 -30.39 2.30
C ALA A 478 2.96 -31.30 1.58
N SER A 479 3.09 -32.53 2.08
CA SER A 479 3.94 -33.52 1.44
C SER A 479 3.39 -34.94 1.63
N LYS A 480 3.47 -35.75 0.57
CA LYS A 480 3.21 -37.19 0.62
C LYS A 480 4.35 -37.95 -0.06
N VAL A 481 5.25 -38.54 0.72
CA VAL A 481 6.48 -39.16 0.19
C VAL A 481 6.57 -40.62 0.58
N LEU A 482 6.83 -41.49 -0.40
CA LEU A 482 7.14 -42.90 -0.21
C LEU A 482 8.66 -43.11 -0.32
N ASN A 483 9.27 -43.65 0.73
CA ASN A 483 10.69 -44.00 0.76
C ASN A 483 10.87 -45.46 1.16
N CYS A 484 11.94 -46.11 0.69
CA CYS A 484 12.30 -47.44 1.15
C CYS A 484 13.78 -47.51 1.51
N VAL A 485 14.09 -48.22 2.60
CA VAL A 485 15.45 -48.43 3.09
C VAL A 485 15.70 -49.91 3.34
N PRO A 486 16.95 -50.39 3.22
CA PRO A 486 17.29 -51.76 3.59
C PRO A 486 17.03 -52.00 5.08
N LYS A 487 16.45 -53.15 5.41
CA LYS A 487 16.24 -53.58 6.79
C LYS A 487 16.98 -54.87 7.13
N GLY A 488 17.13 -55.76 6.17
CA GLY A 488 17.77 -57.05 6.35
C GLY A 488 18.15 -57.70 5.04
N ARG A 489 18.60 -58.96 5.10
CA ARG A 489 18.88 -59.75 3.91
C ARG A 489 17.54 -60.11 3.25
N PHE A 490 17.35 -59.70 1.99
CA PHE A 490 16.10 -59.87 1.24
C PHE A 490 14.94 -58.97 1.70
N GLU A 491 15.21 -57.95 2.52
CA GLU A 491 14.18 -57.16 3.20
C GLU A 491 14.36 -55.66 3.02
N MET A 492 13.29 -55.00 2.59
CA MET A 492 13.19 -53.54 2.48
C MET A 492 12.06 -53.04 3.37
N PHE A 493 12.34 -51.97 4.10
CA PHE A 493 11.37 -51.25 4.91
C PHE A 493 10.91 -50.01 4.13
N CYS A 494 9.64 -50.00 3.75
CA CYS A 494 9.04 -48.91 2.97
C CYS A 494 8.10 -48.10 3.86
N VAL A 495 8.24 -46.78 3.82
CA VAL A 495 7.53 -45.84 4.68
C VAL A 495 6.92 -44.73 3.84
N GLU A 496 5.61 -44.55 4.01
CA GLU A 496 4.90 -43.37 3.57
C GLU A 496 4.95 -42.32 4.68
N THR A 497 5.43 -41.12 4.37
CA THR A 497 5.39 -39.94 5.25
C THR A 497 4.37 -38.94 4.74
N VAL A 498 3.41 -38.58 5.59
CA VAL A 498 2.32 -37.66 5.28
C VAL A 498 2.42 -36.44 6.17
N ARG A 499 2.43 -35.26 5.55
CA ARG A 499 2.36 -33.96 6.23
C ARG A 499 1.12 -33.19 5.77
N ASP A 500 0.51 -32.47 6.70
CA ASP A 500 -0.63 -31.60 6.42
C ASP A 500 -0.20 -30.35 5.63
N ILE A 501 -1.16 -29.47 5.30
CA ILE A 501 -0.91 -28.24 4.53
C ILE A 501 0.08 -27.25 5.20
N PHE A 502 0.33 -27.41 6.50
CA PHE A 502 1.28 -26.62 7.29
C PHE A 502 2.61 -27.36 7.51
N GLY A 503 2.80 -28.52 6.90
CA GLY A 503 4.00 -29.35 7.04
C GLY A 503 4.06 -30.15 8.34
N ARG A 504 3.00 -30.17 9.14
CA ARG A 504 2.96 -30.93 10.39
C ARG A 504 2.71 -32.40 10.11
N PRO A 505 3.28 -33.33 10.90
CA PRO A 505 3.01 -34.75 10.73
C PRO A 505 1.51 -35.07 10.88
N GLN A 506 0.93 -35.78 9.90
CA GLN A 506 -0.49 -36.12 9.92
C GLN A 506 -0.71 -37.51 10.52
N ALA A 507 -1.09 -37.57 11.80
CA ALA A 507 -1.57 -38.81 12.41
C ALA A 507 -2.97 -39.20 11.89
N GLY A 508 -3.28 -40.50 11.92
CA GLY A 508 -4.61 -41.00 11.56
C GLY A 508 -4.88 -41.16 10.06
N ALA A 509 -3.91 -40.85 9.19
CA ALA A 509 -4.04 -41.03 7.75
C ALA A 509 -3.94 -42.52 7.39
N GLN A 510 -4.94 -43.06 6.69
CA GLN A 510 -4.91 -44.45 6.22
C GLN A 510 -4.13 -44.58 4.92
N VAL A 511 -3.12 -45.45 4.93
CA VAL A 511 -2.26 -45.74 3.77
C VAL A 511 -2.38 -47.21 3.42
N GLN A 512 -2.70 -47.49 2.16
CA GLN A 512 -2.70 -48.83 1.59
C GLN A 512 -1.42 -49.03 0.78
N PHE A 513 -0.62 -49.99 1.19
CA PHE A 513 0.53 -50.48 0.44
C PHE A 513 0.14 -51.71 -0.37
N THR A 514 0.59 -51.76 -1.62
CA THR A 514 0.51 -52.93 -2.49
C THR A 514 1.85 -53.14 -3.16
N ARG A 515 2.16 -54.40 -3.50
CA ARG A 515 3.37 -54.73 -4.25
C ARG A 515 3.08 -55.52 -5.53
N SER A 516 3.94 -55.34 -6.53
CA SER A 516 3.98 -56.15 -7.76
C SER A 516 5.43 -56.53 -8.09
N PRO A 517 5.73 -57.80 -8.44
CA PRO A 517 4.82 -58.94 -8.46
C PRO A 517 4.36 -59.33 -7.05
N GLN A 518 3.28 -60.12 -7.00
CA GLN A 518 2.72 -60.65 -5.77
C GLN A 518 3.80 -61.39 -4.95
N GLY A 519 3.78 -61.20 -3.64
CA GLY A 519 4.76 -61.72 -2.70
C GLY A 519 4.56 -61.08 -1.32
N LEU A 520 5.43 -61.40 -0.36
CA LEU A 520 5.24 -61.01 1.03
C LEU A 520 5.34 -59.48 1.23
N ILE A 521 4.27 -58.90 1.76
CA ILE A 521 4.22 -57.55 2.33
C ILE A 521 3.52 -57.61 3.69
N GLN A 522 4.10 -56.99 4.71
CA GLN A 522 3.58 -57.02 6.08
C GLN A 522 3.64 -55.63 6.73
N PRO A 523 2.68 -55.26 7.59
CA PRO A 523 2.79 -54.04 8.38
C PRO A 523 4.00 -54.16 9.30
N ASP A 524 4.79 -53.08 9.39
CA ASP A 524 6.03 -53.09 10.16
C ASP A 524 6.13 -51.83 11.00
N SER A 525 5.99 -51.99 12.32
CA SER A 525 6.10 -50.92 13.31
C SER A 525 7.53 -50.88 13.83
N ALA A 526 8.39 -50.15 13.14
CA ALA A 526 9.82 -50.11 13.40
C ALA A 526 10.41 -48.69 13.40
N LEU A 527 11.57 -48.58 14.05
CA LEU A 527 12.51 -47.46 13.92
C LEU A 527 13.68 -47.93 13.05
N GLN A 528 13.73 -47.50 11.78
CA GLN A 528 14.73 -47.98 10.82
C GLN A 528 15.05 -46.90 9.78
N GLY A 529 16.33 -46.71 9.48
CA GLY A 529 16.80 -45.80 8.42
C GLY A 529 16.35 -44.34 8.57
N GLY A 530 16.14 -43.88 9.81
CA GLY A 530 15.66 -42.52 10.11
C GLY A 530 14.13 -42.37 10.12
N PHE A 531 13.37 -43.43 9.85
CA PHE A 531 11.91 -43.45 9.95
C PHE A 531 11.46 -44.09 11.26
N ASP A 532 10.43 -43.54 11.88
CA ASP A 532 9.79 -44.05 13.11
C ASP A 532 8.28 -44.24 12.91
N THR A 533 7.92 -45.48 12.62
CA THR A 533 6.54 -45.93 12.40
C THR A 533 5.94 -46.56 13.65
N ARG A 534 6.64 -46.50 14.80
CA ARG A 534 6.08 -46.97 16.06
C ARG A 534 4.85 -46.14 16.39
N GLY A 535 3.77 -46.82 16.79
CA GLY A 535 2.49 -46.18 17.03
C GLY A 535 1.59 -46.07 15.78
N GLN A 536 2.01 -46.61 14.62
CA GLN A 536 1.07 -46.92 13.56
C GLN A 536 0.05 -47.96 14.03
N THR A 537 -1.16 -47.92 13.49
CA THR A 537 -2.21 -48.91 13.80
C THR A 537 -2.64 -49.67 12.56
N ILE A 538 -3.13 -50.90 12.74
CA ILE A 538 -3.59 -51.77 11.65
C ILE A 538 -5.10 -51.90 11.78
N PRO A 539 -5.89 -51.37 10.84
CA PRO A 539 -7.34 -51.58 10.83
C PRO A 539 -7.66 -53.07 10.68
N ALA A 540 -8.59 -53.57 11.49
CA ALA A 540 -8.98 -54.98 11.48
C ALA A 540 -9.50 -55.42 10.09
N GLY A 541 -9.05 -56.59 9.61
CA GLY A 541 -9.55 -57.21 8.38
C GLY A 541 -9.12 -56.56 7.06
N GLN A 542 -8.12 -55.66 7.07
CA GLN A 542 -7.69 -54.89 5.89
C GLN A 542 -6.29 -55.27 5.36
N THR A 543 -5.70 -56.36 5.85
CA THR A 543 -4.39 -56.86 5.43
C THR A 543 -4.51 -58.23 4.76
N SER A 544 -3.73 -58.44 3.71
CA SER A 544 -3.58 -59.69 2.95
C SER A 544 -2.14 -59.80 2.45
N GLU A 545 -1.77 -60.94 1.88
CA GLU A 545 -0.39 -61.20 1.43
C GLU A 545 0.14 -60.17 0.41
N ASN A 546 -0.73 -59.46 -0.33
CA ASN A 546 -0.32 -58.49 -1.36
C ASN A 546 -0.80 -57.05 -1.10
N ARG A 547 -1.49 -56.82 0.01
CA ARG A 547 -2.12 -55.53 0.34
C ARG A 547 -2.12 -55.34 1.84
N VAL A 548 -1.51 -54.27 2.30
CA VAL A 548 -1.47 -53.90 3.72
C VAL A 548 -2.05 -52.50 3.89
N VAL A 549 -3.04 -52.36 4.76
CA VAL A 549 -3.54 -51.05 5.18
C VAL A 549 -3.02 -50.76 6.59
N VAL A 550 -2.41 -49.59 6.75
CA VAL A 550 -1.87 -49.08 8.01
C VAL A 550 -2.28 -47.63 8.18
N THR A 551 -2.51 -47.22 9.41
CA THR A 551 -2.83 -45.84 9.77
C THR A 551 -1.58 -45.19 10.37
N THR A 552 -1.24 -43.98 9.89
CA THR A 552 -0.06 -43.24 10.36
C THR A 552 -0.10 -42.97 11.87
N GLY A 553 1.06 -43.11 12.53
CA GLY A 553 1.27 -42.73 13.92
C GLY A 553 1.47 -41.21 14.11
N ALA A 554 1.88 -40.80 15.32
CA ALA A 554 2.11 -39.39 15.67
C ALA A 554 3.14 -38.68 14.77
N ASN A 555 4.07 -39.42 14.18
CA ASN A 555 5.07 -38.90 13.24
C ASN A 555 4.56 -38.78 11.80
N GLY A 556 3.27 -39.02 11.55
CA GLY A 556 2.71 -39.00 10.19
C GLY A 556 3.28 -40.09 9.27
N GLN A 557 3.81 -41.16 9.87
CA GLN A 557 4.49 -42.23 9.15
C GLN A 557 3.74 -43.55 9.27
N ALA A 558 3.68 -44.27 8.16
CA ALA A 558 3.13 -45.62 8.07
C ALA A 558 4.10 -46.49 7.27
N GLY A 559 4.43 -47.67 7.77
CA GLY A 559 5.50 -48.52 7.27
C GLY A 559 5.10 -49.98 7.05
N VAL A 560 5.76 -50.58 6.07
CA VAL A 560 5.63 -51.99 5.70
C VAL A 560 7.00 -52.62 5.45
N LEU A 561 7.09 -53.90 5.74
CA LEU A 561 8.21 -54.76 5.37
C LEU A 561 7.88 -55.46 4.05
N ILE A 562 8.82 -55.39 3.12
CA ILE A 562 8.78 -56.11 1.84
C ILE A 562 9.91 -57.13 1.84
N THR A 563 9.56 -58.40 1.65
CA THR A 563 10.55 -59.48 1.59
C THR A 563 10.55 -60.12 0.20
N GLU A 564 11.72 -60.25 -0.43
CA GLU A 564 11.86 -60.92 -1.71
C GLU A 564 13.24 -61.58 -1.84
N THR A 565 13.23 -62.91 -1.97
CA THR A 565 14.43 -63.74 -2.08
C THR A 565 14.94 -63.87 -3.51
N ARG A 566 14.11 -63.52 -4.50
CA ARG A 566 14.52 -63.47 -5.91
C ARG A 566 15.16 -62.12 -6.21
N ASN A 567 16.19 -62.12 -7.04
CA ASN A 567 16.83 -60.90 -7.51
C ASN A 567 15.97 -60.22 -8.60
N ILE A 568 14.82 -59.69 -8.19
CA ILE A 568 13.82 -59.08 -9.06
C ILE A 568 13.47 -57.67 -8.58
N CYS A 569 12.96 -56.87 -9.52
CA CYS A 569 12.38 -55.58 -9.20
C CYS A 569 10.97 -55.76 -8.61
N VAL A 570 10.66 -55.00 -7.57
CA VAL A 570 9.36 -54.93 -6.92
C VAL A 570 8.87 -53.49 -7.00
N ASP A 571 7.70 -53.30 -7.60
CA ASP A 571 6.94 -52.06 -7.56
C ASP A 571 6.15 -52.01 -6.26
N VAL A 572 6.41 -50.98 -5.45
CA VAL A 572 5.68 -50.71 -4.21
C VAL A 572 4.86 -49.45 -4.42
N LEU A 573 3.55 -49.60 -4.28
CA LEU A 573 2.57 -48.53 -4.42
C LEU A 573 1.95 -48.22 -3.06
N ALA A 574 1.93 -46.94 -2.68
CA ALA A 574 1.28 -46.44 -1.48
C ALA A 574 0.14 -45.47 -1.84
N GLU A 575 -1.10 -45.88 -1.55
CA GLU A 575 -2.32 -45.10 -1.76
C GLU A 575 -2.81 -44.51 -0.44
N ASN A 576 -3.07 -43.20 -0.41
CA ASN A 576 -3.77 -42.58 0.73
C ASN A 576 -5.28 -42.76 0.57
N LEU A 577 -5.89 -43.54 1.47
CA LEU A 577 -7.31 -43.88 1.39
C LEU A 577 -8.25 -42.72 1.74
N GLY A 578 -7.80 -41.75 2.55
CA GLY A 578 -8.58 -40.56 2.91
C GLY A 578 -8.86 -39.65 1.71
N THR A 579 -7.92 -39.59 0.76
CA THR A 579 -8.06 -38.79 -0.46
C THR A 579 -8.94 -39.42 -1.55
N ARG A 580 -9.57 -40.58 -1.29
CA ARG A 580 -10.50 -41.19 -2.26
C ARG A 580 -11.69 -40.28 -2.51
N ALA A 581 -12.06 -40.15 -3.78
CA ALA A 581 -13.20 -39.36 -4.21
C ALA A 581 -14.32 -40.25 -4.77
N THR A 582 -15.55 -39.85 -4.53
CA THR A 582 -16.73 -40.44 -5.16
C THR A 582 -17.23 -39.46 -6.20
N VAL A 583 -17.12 -39.83 -7.47
CA VAL A 583 -17.68 -39.09 -8.61
C VAL A 583 -18.78 -39.94 -9.23
N SER A 584 -19.79 -39.30 -9.83
CA SER A 584 -21.00 -39.95 -10.37
C SER A 584 -20.65 -41.16 -11.24
N GLY A 585 -20.78 -42.37 -10.67
CA GLY A 585 -20.51 -43.64 -11.35
C GLY A 585 -19.53 -44.59 -10.65
N GLY A 586 -18.76 -44.18 -9.64
CA GLY A 586 -17.88 -45.10 -8.92
C GLY A 586 -16.93 -44.49 -7.86
N PHE A 587 -16.24 -45.38 -7.13
CA PHE A 587 -15.15 -45.02 -6.22
C PHE A 587 -13.84 -44.92 -6.98
N ASN A 588 -13.26 -43.72 -7.02
CA ASN A 588 -11.92 -43.54 -7.56
C ASN A 588 -10.85 -43.84 -6.50
N PRO A 589 -9.70 -44.38 -6.90
CA PRO A 589 -8.59 -44.61 -5.99
C PRO A 589 -8.07 -43.30 -5.43
N GLY A 590 -7.40 -43.35 -4.29
CA GLY A 590 -6.78 -42.18 -3.67
C GLY A 590 -5.52 -41.69 -4.39
N VAL A 591 -4.88 -40.69 -3.81
CA VAL A 591 -3.57 -40.20 -4.26
C VAL A 591 -2.50 -41.27 -3.98
N ARG A 592 -1.67 -41.54 -4.99
CA ARG A 592 -0.70 -42.65 -5.00
C ARG A 592 0.74 -42.16 -5.14
N ARG A 593 1.66 -42.87 -4.49
CA ARG A 593 3.10 -42.78 -4.73
C ARG A 593 3.63 -44.17 -5.07
N GLN A 594 4.59 -44.24 -5.97
CA GLN A 594 5.23 -45.49 -6.37
C GLN A 594 6.73 -45.40 -6.15
N ILE A 595 7.35 -46.53 -5.85
CA ILE A 595 8.80 -46.68 -5.80
C ILE A 595 9.16 -48.08 -6.24
N TYR A 596 10.25 -48.20 -7.00
CA TYR A 596 10.77 -49.49 -7.41
C TYR A 596 11.95 -49.87 -6.51
N ILE A 597 11.95 -51.09 -6.03
CA ILE A 597 12.97 -51.61 -5.13
C ILE A 597 13.44 -52.99 -5.58
N ASN A 598 14.63 -53.38 -5.14
CA ASN A 598 15.13 -54.73 -5.21
C ASN A 598 15.50 -55.17 -3.78
N PRO A 599 14.60 -55.89 -3.07
CA PRO A 599 14.88 -56.32 -1.70
C PRO A 599 16.04 -57.29 -1.59
N PHE A 600 16.30 -58.08 -2.63
CA PHE A 600 17.46 -58.97 -2.68
C PHE A 600 18.77 -58.21 -2.67
N ALA A 601 18.84 -57.12 -3.45
CA ALA A 601 20.01 -56.25 -3.51
C ALA A 601 20.06 -55.19 -2.39
N GLY A 602 18.95 -54.97 -1.67
CA GLY A 602 18.83 -53.90 -0.68
C GLY A 602 18.93 -52.51 -1.33
N THR A 603 18.31 -52.31 -2.50
CA THR A 603 18.42 -51.05 -3.24
C THR A 603 17.08 -50.53 -3.73
N VAL A 604 16.97 -49.20 -3.85
CA VAL A 604 15.95 -48.54 -4.66
C VAL A 604 16.46 -48.54 -6.10
N VAL A 605 15.60 -48.91 -7.06
CA VAL A 605 15.94 -48.99 -8.49
C VAL A 605 15.13 -47.96 -9.29
N ALA A 606 15.65 -47.52 -10.43
CA ALA A 606 15.03 -46.46 -11.22
C ALA A 606 13.74 -46.90 -11.94
N SER A 607 13.68 -48.16 -12.37
CA SER A 607 12.50 -48.75 -13.02
C SER A 607 12.55 -50.27 -12.93
N CYS A 608 11.39 -50.91 -12.94
CA CYS A 608 11.28 -52.32 -13.31
C CYS A 608 11.25 -52.40 -14.84
N GLY A 609 12.36 -52.77 -15.47
CA GLY A 609 12.39 -52.95 -16.92
C GLY A 609 11.38 -54.03 -17.38
N ASP A 610 10.73 -53.79 -18.51
CA ASP A 610 9.83 -54.76 -19.13
C ASP A 610 10.58 -56.06 -19.38
N SER A 611 10.17 -57.13 -18.70
CA SER A 611 10.79 -58.44 -18.82
C SER A 611 10.26 -59.16 -20.06
N SER A 612 10.74 -58.75 -21.24
CA SER A 612 10.77 -59.63 -22.43
C SER A 612 12.23 -59.95 -22.74
N GLY A 613 12.63 -61.17 -22.39
CA GLY A 613 14.03 -61.59 -22.43
C GLY A 613 14.63 -61.67 -23.84
N THR A 614 15.88 -61.27 -23.93
CA THR A 614 16.93 -61.99 -24.66
C THR A 614 18.25 -61.70 -23.96
N GLY A 615 18.99 -62.76 -23.63
CA GLY A 615 20.32 -62.65 -23.04
C GLY A 615 21.29 -61.92 -23.95
N GLY A 616 22.21 -61.16 -23.35
CA GLY A 616 23.25 -60.45 -24.08
C GLY A 616 24.10 -59.60 -23.16
N THR A 617 25.21 -60.19 -22.72
CA THR A 617 26.48 -59.57 -22.28
C THR A 617 26.45 -58.30 -21.42
N THR A 618 27.01 -58.45 -20.22
CA THR A 618 27.64 -57.42 -19.39
C THR A 618 28.24 -56.24 -20.17
N PRO A 619 27.79 -55.01 -19.91
CA PRO A 619 28.63 -53.83 -19.97
C PRO A 619 29.13 -53.52 -18.56
N ALA A 620 30.44 -53.37 -18.40
CA ALA A 620 31.04 -52.87 -17.17
C ALA A 620 30.47 -51.48 -16.85
N ALA A 621 29.96 -51.32 -15.62
CA ALA A 621 29.59 -50.00 -15.10
C ALA A 621 30.86 -49.15 -14.88
N PRO A 622 30.90 -47.88 -15.31
CA PRO A 622 31.85 -46.93 -14.75
C PRO A 622 31.50 -46.69 -13.28
N ALA A 623 32.50 -46.72 -12.41
CA ALA A 623 32.36 -46.47 -10.99
C ALA A 623 31.65 -45.12 -10.71
N PRO A 624 30.73 -45.04 -9.74
CA PRO A 624 30.23 -43.76 -9.28
C PRO A 624 31.33 -43.04 -8.49
N THR A 625 31.78 -41.91 -9.01
CA THR A 625 32.58 -40.94 -8.27
C THR A 625 31.74 -40.41 -7.12
N VAL A 626 32.02 -40.86 -5.90
CA VAL A 626 31.47 -40.26 -4.68
C VAL A 626 32.13 -38.90 -4.54
N THR A 627 31.39 -37.83 -4.83
CA THR A 627 31.77 -36.48 -4.35
C THR A 627 31.16 -36.33 -2.97
N PRO A 628 31.95 -36.16 -1.89
CA PRO A 628 31.40 -35.91 -0.56
C PRO A 628 30.63 -34.58 -0.55
N PRO A 629 29.60 -34.43 0.31
CA PRO A 629 29.00 -33.13 0.55
C PRO A 629 30.07 -32.15 1.03
N ALA A 630 30.03 -30.92 0.51
CA ALA A 630 30.90 -29.84 0.95
C ALA A 630 30.77 -29.66 2.47
N VAL A 631 31.88 -29.85 3.17
CA VAL A 631 32.03 -29.45 4.57
C VAL A 631 31.94 -27.93 4.61
N LEU A 632 30.91 -27.41 5.31
CA LEU A 632 30.86 -26.00 5.71
C LEU A 632 32.15 -25.66 6.48
N PRO A 633 32.91 -24.61 6.09
CA PRO A 633 34.09 -24.24 6.84
C PRO A 633 33.68 -23.74 8.24
N PRO A 634 34.45 -24.09 9.28
CA PRO A 634 34.18 -23.62 10.64
C PRO A 634 34.29 -22.10 10.72
N ALA A 635 33.35 -21.49 11.44
CA ALA A 635 33.38 -20.08 11.77
C ALA A 635 34.60 -19.76 12.65
N THR A 636 35.67 -19.26 12.05
CA THR A 636 36.78 -18.62 12.76
C THR A 636 36.61 -17.11 12.70
N THR A 637 36.10 -16.53 13.79
CA THR A 637 36.18 -15.10 14.10
C THR A 637 37.65 -14.69 14.19
N THR A 638 38.13 -13.97 13.19
CA THR A 638 39.39 -13.22 13.27
C THR A 638 39.06 -11.74 13.19
N VAL A 639 39.21 -11.05 14.32
CA VAL A 639 39.10 -9.59 14.42
C VAL A 639 40.33 -8.97 13.76
N VAL A 640 40.14 -8.24 12.67
CA VAL A 640 41.15 -7.33 12.11
C VAL A 640 40.66 -5.91 12.34
N ILE A 641 41.37 -5.18 13.19
CA ILE A 641 41.17 -3.75 13.42
C ILE A 641 41.88 -3.02 12.27
N GLN A 642 41.12 -2.31 11.43
CA GLN A 642 41.67 -1.33 10.50
C GLN A 642 41.01 0.04 10.73
N ALA A 643 41.87 1.02 11.01
CA ALA A 643 41.56 2.43 11.22
C ALA A 643 41.10 3.12 9.91
N PRO A 644 40.42 4.29 9.99
CA PRO A 644 39.53 4.78 8.93
C PRO A 644 40.27 5.51 7.81
N ALA A 645 39.80 5.35 6.57
CA ALA A 645 40.23 6.16 5.44
C ALA A 645 39.02 6.81 4.70
N ALA A 646 39.22 8.10 4.44
CA ALA A 646 38.43 9.15 3.79
C ALA A 646 37.31 8.81 2.77
N VAL A 647 36.30 9.69 2.81
CA VAL A 647 35.08 9.78 1.99
C VAL A 647 35.35 10.24 0.54
N ALA A 648 34.69 9.58 -0.44
CA ALA A 648 34.52 10.06 -1.81
C ALA A 648 33.09 9.73 -2.34
N PRO A 649 32.55 10.48 -3.33
CA PRO A 649 31.09 10.58 -3.57
C PRO A 649 30.49 9.44 -4.42
N ALA A 650 29.18 9.24 -4.23
CA ALA A 650 28.35 8.15 -4.75
C ALA A 650 28.28 8.05 -6.29
N ALA A 651 28.47 6.83 -6.78
CA ALA A 651 28.17 6.41 -8.16
C ALA A 651 26.86 5.59 -8.19
N ALA A 652 26.08 5.77 -9.26
CA ALA A 652 24.77 5.18 -9.48
C ALA A 652 24.76 3.63 -9.45
N ALA A 653 23.73 3.06 -8.84
CA ALA A 653 23.53 1.62 -8.69
C ALA A 653 23.28 0.90 -10.04
N PRO A 654 23.86 -0.29 -10.28
CA PRO A 654 23.53 -1.12 -11.44
C PRO A 654 22.19 -1.85 -11.25
N ALA A 655 21.47 -2.05 -12.35
CA ALA A 655 20.20 -2.78 -12.40
C ALA A 655 20.36 -4.25 -12.00
N ALA A 656 19.38 -4.77 -11.25
CA ALA A 656 19.32 -6.14 -10.77
C ALA A 656 19.28 -7.17 -11.92
N ALA A 657 20.11 -8.21 -11.82
CA ALA A 657 20.11 -9.37 -12.71
C ALA A 657 19.06 -10.40 -12.25
N ILE A 658 18.18 -10.83 -13.15
CA ILE A 658 17.26 -11.95 -12.95
C ILE A 658 17.98 -13.24 -13.35
N VAL A 659 18.10 -14.18 -12.40
CA VAL A 659 18.56 -15.56 -12.66
C VAL A 659 17.35 -16.40 -13.06
N SER A 660 17.30 -16.83 -14.32
CA SER A 660 16.29 -17.77 -14.83
C SER A 660 16.87 -19.20 -14.82
N LEU A 661 16.32 -20.07 -13.97
CA LEU A 661 16.58 -21.51 -14.01
C LEU A 661 15.63 -22.18 -15.02
N GLY A 662 16.16 -22.62 -16.16
CA GLY A 662 15.61 -23.73 -16.95
C GLY A 662 14.55 -23.39 -18.00
N GLY A 663 14.98 -22.95 -19.19
CA GLY A 663 14.17 -22.96 -20.41
C GLY A 663 14.96 -22.44 -21.61
N ASN A 664 14.95 -23.17 -22.73
CA ASN A 664 15.63 -22.73 -23.96
C ASN A 664 15.15 -21.34 -24.39
N PRO A 665 16.05 -20.44 -24.82
CA PRO A 665 15.70 -19.07 -25.14
C PRO A 665 14.78 -19.01 -26.36
N ILE A 666 13.58 -18.47 -26.16
CA ILE A 666 12.75 -17.93 -27.23
C ILE A 666 13.44 -16.63 -27.67
N PRO A 667 13.73 -16.42 -28.97
CA PRO A 667 14.32 -15.16 -29.43
C PRO A 667 13.40 -14.01 -29.06
N VAL A 668 13.89 -13.16 -28.15
CA VAL A 668 13.24 -11.93 -27.72
C VAL A 668 12.97 -11.08 -28.95
N ALA A 669 11.70 -10.70 -29.14
CA ALA A 669 11.29 -9.69 -30.11
C ALA A 669 12.20 -8.47 -29.93
N THR A 670 12.86 -8.10 -31.01
CA THR A 670 13.80 -6.99 -31.08
C THR A 670 13.13 -5.75 -30.47
N PRO A 671 13.77 -5.06 -29.50
CA PRO A 671 13.20 -3.83 -28.94
C PRO A 671 12.89 -2.87 -30.09
N ALA A 672 11.64 -2.40 -30.15
CA ALA A 672 11.23 -1.42 -31.13
C ALA A 672 12.24 -0.27 -31.12
N LYS A 673 12.81 -0.01 -32.30
CA LYS A 673 13.77 1.06 -32.57
C LYS A 673 13.29 2.34 -31.91
N VAL A 674 13.98 2.77 -30.84
CA VAL A 674 13.69 4.02 -30.13
C VAL A 674 13.64 5.13 -31.17
N ALA A 675 12.48 5.75 -31.31
CA ALA A 675 12.30 6.88 -32.20
C ALA A 675 13.31 7.98 -31.82
N PRO A 676 13.99 8.61 -32.79
CA PRO A 676 14.99 9.64 -32.50
C PRO A 676 14.37 10.72 -31.63
N LYS A 677 15.00 10.97 -30.47
CA LYS A 677 14.65 12.01 -29.50
C LYS A 677 14.35 13.30 -30.25
N ALA A 678 13.12 13.81 -30.12
CA ALA A 678 12.67 15.01 -30.81
C ALA A 678 13.67 16.17 -30.58
N LYS A 679 14.18 16.74 -31.68
CA LYS A 679 15.05 17.93 -31.66
C LYS A 679 14.34 19.01 -30.83
N ALA A 680 15.00 19.54 -29.81
CA ALA A 680 14.44 20.60 -28.95
C ALA A 680 13.90 21.75 -29.82
N ALA A 681 12.58 21.83 -29.96
CA ALA A 681 11.93 22.81 -30.81
C ALA A 681 11.85 24.14 -30.06
N ALA A 682 12.38 25.22 -30.66
CA ALA A 682 12.13 26.55 -30.12
C ALA A 682 10.64 26.91 -30.36
N SER A 683 10.01 27.54 -29.39
CA SER A 683 8.63 28.04 -29.50
C SER A 683 8.57 29.55 -29.27
N VAL A 684 7.62 30.21 -29.92
CA VAL A 684 7.38 31.65 -29.71
C VAL A 684 6.54 31.81 -28.45
N ALA A 685 7.11 32.40 -27.39
CA ALA A 685 6.40 32.65 -26.14
C ALA A 685 5.62 33.97 -26.17
N SER A 686 6.14 34.98 -26.86
CA SER A 686 5.40 36.22 -27.11
C SER A 686 5.92 36.96 -28.34
N ALA A 687 5.02 37.71 -29.00
CA ALA A 687 5.34 38.63 -30.08
C ALA A 687 4.49 39.90 -29.92
N GLN A 688 5.14 41.04 -29.65
CA GLN A 688 4.45 42.31 -29.39
C GLN A 688 5.01 43.42 -30.28
N LEU A 689 4.13 44.26 -30.83
CA LEU A 689 4.54 45.51 -31.47
C LEU A 689 4.59 46.63 -30.42
N LEU A 690 5.75 47.26 -30.29
CA LEU A 690 5.98 48.40 -29.41
C LEU A 690 6.26 49.65 -30.23
N THR A 691 5.71 50.79 -29.80
CA THR A 691 6.01 52.09 -30.42
C THR A 691 6.87 52.89 -29.45
N VAL A 692 8.11 53.21 -29.85
CA VAL A 692 9.05 53.97 -29.04
C VAL A 692 9.51 55.17 -29.86
N LYS A 693 9.30 56.38 -29.34
CA LYS A 693 9.66 57.66 -30.00
C LYS A 693 9.18 57.74 -31.46
N GLY A 694 7.93 57.32 -31.71
CA GLY A 694 7.30 57.34 -33.04
C GLY A 694 7.72 56.20 -33.99
N ASN A 695 8.71 55.37 -33.62
CA ASN A 695 9.13 54.20 -34.39
C ASN A 695 8.49 52.92 -33.86
N ARG A 696 8.09 52.02 -34.75
CA ARG A 696 7.46 50.73 -34.40
C ARG A 696 8.46 49.59 -34.48
N TYR A 697 8.55 48.84 -33.39
CA TYR A 697 9.46 47.71 -33.20
C TYR A 697 8.68 46.43 -32.92
N LEU A 698 9.20 45.29 -33.36
CA LEU A 698 8.71 43.98 -32.96
C LEU A 698 9.61 43.44 -31.83
N VAL A 699 9.02 43.13 -30.69
CA VAL A 699 9.70 42.44 -29.59
C VAL A 699 9.23 41.00 -29.54
N LEU A 700 10.20 40.08 -29.52
CA LEU A 700 9.95 38.64 -29.46
C LEU A 700 10.56 38.05 -28.20
N LYS A 701 9.85 37.10 -27.58
CA LYS A 701 10.40 36.18 -26.58
C LYS A 701 10.25 34.76 -27.10
N LEU A 702 11.37 34.05 -27.22
CA LEU A 702 11.43 32.66 -27.69
C LEU A 702 11.86 31.75 -26.54
N LYS A 703 11.25 30.58 -26.39
CA LYS A 703 11.67 29.52 -25.45
C LYS A 703 12.43 28.45 -26.22
N SER A 704 13.66 28.15 -25.82
CA SER A 704 14.48 27.09 -26.43
C SER A 704 15.66 26.71 -25.55
N GLY A 705 16.17 25.49 -25.71
CA GLY A 705 17.46 25.08 -25.14
C GLY A 705 18.70 25.65 -25.88
N LEU A 706 18.52 26.32 -27.03
CA LEU A 706 19.61 26.95 -27.80
C LEU A 706 19.66 28.45 -27.55
N ASN A 707 20.84 29.08 -27.54
CA ASN A 707 21.04 30.52 -27.30
C ASN A 707 20.41 31.46 -28.36
N SER A 708 20.03 30.93 -29.52
CA SER A 708 19.37 31.69 -30.60
C SER A 708 18.55 30.77 -31.50
N ALA A 709 17.48 31.28 -32.09
CA ALA A 709 16.62 30.57 -33.02
C ALA A 709 16.34 31.40 -34.27
N LYS A 710 16.12 30.75 -35.42
CA LYS A 710 15.64 31.41 -36.64
C LYS A 710 14.13 31.51 -36.58
N VAL A 711 13.60 32.69 -36.88
CA VAL A 711 12.17 32.98 -36.92
C VAL A 711 11.78 33.56 -38.27
N ARG A 712 10.65 33.10 -38.80
CA ARG A 712 9.95 33.66 -39.94
C ARG A 712 8.89 34.63 -39.42
N ILE A 713 8.97 35.87 -39.89
CA ILE A 713 8.10 36.98 -39.50
C ILE A 713 7.33 37.42 -40.74
N SER A 714 6.01 37.25 -40.73
CA SER A 714 5.11 37.71 -41.79
C SER A 714 4.44 39.00 -41.36
N LEU A 715 4.70 40.09 -42.08
CA LEU A 715 4.12 41.41 -41.84
C LEU A 715 2.77 41.51 -42.56
N LEU A 716 1.70 41.83 -41.84
CA LEU A 716 0.33 41.82 -42.34
C LEU A 716 -0.21 43.25 -42.45
N GLY A 717 -0.85 43.55 -43.58
CA GLY A 717 -1.57 44.81 -43.81
C GLY A 717 -2.92 44.88 -43.09
N ALA A 718 -3.61 46.01 -43.20
CA ALA A 718 -4.95 46.20 -42.61
C ALA A 718 -6.00 45.21 -43.12
N ASN A 719 -5.83 44.69 -44.34
CA ASN A 719 -6.69 43.68 -44.96
C ASN A 719 -6.29 42.23 -44.61
N GLY A 720 -5.37 42.04 -43.66
CA GLY A 720 -4.87 40.71 -43.29
C GLY A 720 -3.99 40.02 -44.34
N LYS A 721 -3.70 40.67 -45.48
CA LYS A 721 -2.79 40.12 -46.50
C LYS A 721 -1.34 40.30 -46.07
N VAL A 722 -0.51 39.27 -46.32
CA VAL A 722 0.93 39.30 -46.05
C VAL A 722 1.58 40.28 -47.03
N GLN A 723 2.15 41.36 -46.51
CA GLN A 723 2.87 42.35 -47.33
C GLN A 723 4.33 41.95 -47.53
N LYS A 724 4.96 41.34 -46.53
CA LYS A 724 6.36 40.93 -46.60
C LYS A 724 6.65 39.84 -45.59
N VAL A 725 7.48 38.87 -45.98
CA VAL A 725 8.02 37.84 -45.08
C VAL A 725 9.50 38.10 -44.87
N VAL A 726 9.96 38.01 -43.62
CA VAL A 726 11.34 38.28 -43.23
C VAL A 726 11.81 37.18 -42.27
N ILE A 727 12.99 36.62 -42.50
CA ILE A 727 13.62 35.65 -41.59
C ILE A 727 14.71 36.35 -40.79
N ARG A 728 14.73 36.12 -39.46
CA ARG A 728 15.71 36.71 -38.54
C ARG A 728 16.21 35.67 -37.54
N LYS A 729 17.48 35.78 -37.16
CA LYS A 729 18.04 35.04 -36.02
C LYS A 729 17.89 35.91 -34.78
N VAL A 730 17.25 35.38 -33.73
CA VAL A 730 16.93 36.12 -32.51
C VAL A 730 17.41 35.31 -31.30
N ALA A 731 17.90 35.98 -30.26
CA ALA A 731 18.28 35.31 -29.02
C ALA A 731 17.05 34.77 -28.28
N THR A 732 17.21 33.66 -27.57
CA THR A 732 16.14 32.97 -26.84
C THR A 732 16.22 33.26 -25.34
N ASN A 733 15.19 32.86 -24.60
CA ASN A 733 15.06 32.95 -23.14
C ASN A 733 15.09 34.38 -22.56
N ARG A 734 14.99 35.40 -23.41
CA ARG A 734 14.80 36.81 -23.05
C ARG A 734 13.99 37.55 -24.12
N SER A 735 13.41 38.69 -23.76
CA SER A 735 12.70 39.56 -24.70
C SER A 735 13.71 40.36 -25.53
N VAL A 736 13.59 40.32 -26.86
CA VAL A 736 14.55 40.95 -27.78
C VAL A 736 13.81 41.77 -28.83
N ILE A 737 14.22 43.02 -29.04
CA ILE A 737 13.80 43.81 -30.20
C ILE A 737 14.44 43.18 -31.45
N VAL A 738 13.62 42.78 -32.42
CA VAL A 738 14.12 42.14 -33.65
C VAL A 738 15.04 43.11 -34.40
N PRO A 739 16.32 42.77 -34.57
CA PRO A 739 17.27 43.69 -35.19
C PRO A 739 16.97 43.88 -36.68
N ASN A 740 17.21 45.10 -37.16
CA ASN A 740 17.09 45.46 -38.59
C ASN A 740 15.73 45.11 -39.21
N LEU A 741 14.65 45.31 -38.46
CA LEU A 741 13.27 45.21 -38.93
C LEU A 741 12.53 46.54 -38.70
N LYS A 742 12.42 47.35 -39.75
CA LYS A 742 11.61 48.58 -39.73
C LYS A 742 10.16 48.25 -40.08
N LEU A 743 9.21 48.59 -39.21
CA LEU A 743 7.79 48.37 -39.45
C LEU A 743 7.15 49.64 -40.02
N GLY A 744 6.77 49.60 -41.30
CA GLY A 744 6.07 50.71 -41.96
C GLY A 744 4.66 50.93 -41.41
N LYS A 745 4.09 52.12 -41.61
CA LYS A 745 2.73 52.49 -41.16
C LYS A 745 1.64 51.55 -41.73
N ALA A 746 1.90 50.92 -42.88
CA ALA A 746 0.98 49.99 -43.53
C ALA A 746 0.86 48.62 -42.84
N VAL A 747 1.79 48.25 -41.95
CA VAL A 747 1.76 46.96 -41.22
C VAL A 747 0.87 47.09 -39.98
N LYS A 748 -0.23 46.36 -39.91
CA LYS A 748 -1.16 46.40 -38.76
C LYS A 748 -0.90 45.29 -37.76
N SER A 749 -0.50 44.11 -38.22
CA SER A 749 -0.18 42.96 -37.35
C SER A 749 1.00 42.15 -37.91
N VAL A 750 1.50 41.20 -37.13
CA VAL A 750 2.59 40.30 -37.53
C VAL A 750 2.26 38.86 -37.12
N ARG A 751 2.68 37.89 -37.93
CA ARG A 751 2.68 36.46 -37.58
C ARG A 751 4.11 35.98 -37.49
N VAL A 752 4.43 35.19 -36.47
CA VAL A 752 5.79 34.73 -36.18
C VAL A 752 5.77 33.22 -36.02
N SER A 753 6.70 32.54 -36.69
CA SER A 753 6.92 31.10 -36.53
C SER A 753 8.40 30.80 -36.43
N VAL A 754 8.78 29.76 -35.69
CA VAL A 754 10.17 29.25 -35.65
C VAL A 754 10.45 28.43 -36.92
N VAL A 755 11.67 28.50 -37.44
CA VAL A 755 12.13 27.82 -38.68
C VAL A 755 13.22 26.80 -38.36
#